data_AF-A0A952U7B2-F1
#
_entry.id   AF-A0A952U7B2-F1
#
_cell.length_a   1.000
_cell.length_b   1.000
_cell.length_c   1.000
_cell.angle_alpha   90.00
_cell.angle_beta   90.00
_cell.angle_gamma   90.00
#
_symmetry.space_group_name_H-M   'P 1'
#
loop_
_entity.id
_entity.type
_entity.pdbx_description
1 polymer ?
#
loop_
_entity_poly.entity_id
_entity_poly.type
_entity_poly.pdbx_seq_one_letter_code
_entity_poly.pdbx_strand_id
1 'polypeptide(L)'
;MRRVSLLGLVLSLTLFAIFMMRSEATLAQTPTSIQGLHVVGNRIVNGDNAPIRMLGVNRSGGEYMCIQGRGIWDGPADKASVEAIAAWHTNAIRIPLNEDCWLGINGVDPKFAGQNYQKAVVDYVNLVNSLGQIAIVELHWNAPGTTPADKQAPMPDADHTPAFWKSMAETFKDNSAVIFDLFNEPYPDGNKDSDAAWTCWRDGGKCQGIDYEVAGFQTLVDTVRATGATNVIMLGGVQYSNALSQWLKYKPNDPTGNLVAAWHSYNFNACAKQSCWERTIAPVNAVVPVVAGEIGENDCAHTYIDELMTWLDGQQIGYLAWTWDAWGADMCGKGPVLILDYKGTPTEYGKGFKERLNIHQLQVTLTPSPTQPPTATPGATQAASVDVPAESDTLIAPRDIAGEAAYIPFPVAIKVDGQLDDWSQIHFITVDKGTALSKDPAENGSLKFAVAADEKTIYAAAVMVDKTIITGKHDNAYWNEDSMEFYLNLSGDLAATAYNDDVFQLNINPSDMGNTDPTKLTVTGTNFGNAKVSGYVFKTKTGWGFEIAVDLAGKITPAHGLEIGLQMQGNGASEMDRDVKLIWSSADTSDNSWQNPSLFGRGIFFKVGSTEIPMPNSSQPTSSTATPTPPAQTGSVSVNQMGYFNAGVKIGILAAEGEAPVAWSLVDAQTGSEVANGTTSAGVKDTTSGDTVRSADFTSVTANGTYKLVINGIESVPFKIGEDIYGTLKKDAVMYFYRNRSGIELKAEYAGEQWAHPAGHLTDNAVTCFKGTDADGKTWDGCDYTLDGSGGWYDAGDYGKYVVNGGIATWTLLNFYERYPQYFLDGSLSIPENGNGVSDLLDEARWELEFLLRMQIPEGKPLAGMAFHKLHDRVWSGVPAKLPTEYDNNSDFSKGKTGRYVYEPTTAATLNLAAVAAQAARIWKEIDPAFAERALKASKAAWAAAQANPKLLGGRVPGEGGGDYGDNTVDDEFYWAAAELYATTNEQTYLDFVKKSKYFKSFPGMTGGEASMDWGSVAALGSISLTTVYQGLEQADVEALQGQIVKAADRYLGVIGKEGYQVPITEDGYVWGSNSLVLNNGIVLALAHDFTGEQKYLDGVIKSMDYIVGRNALNKSFVSGYGANPLEHPHHRFWGNQPSQGFPPPPPGALAGGPNKQIQDPEAEKAKLADLPTAKRYLDVIGSYATNEVAINWNAPLVWVAGYLDKSFNKMG
;
A
#
# COMPACT_ATOMS: atom_id res chain seq x y z
N MET A 1 15.20 46.67 -68.34
CA MET A 1 16.03 45.46 -68.57
C MET A 1 16.48 44.95 -67.22
N ARG A 2 16.25 43.65 -66.93
CA ARG A 2 16.90 42.84 -65.88
C ARG A 2 16.69 43.32 -64.43
N ARG A 3 16.76 42.51 -63.37
CA ARG A 3 16.52 41.10 -63.03
C ARG A 3 16.66 41.09 -61.49
N VAL A 4 16.02 40.13 -60.81
CA VAL A 4 16.41 39.58 -59.48
C VAL A 4 15.97 40.32 -58.18
N SER A 5 15.09 39.62 -57.45
CA SER A 5 14.98 39.35 -56.00
C SER A 5 15.06 40.46 -54.94
N LEU A 6 14.06 40.55 -54.04
CA LEU A 6 14.10 40.14 -52.62
C LEU A 6 12.84 40.60 -51.84
N LEU A 7 12.41 39.78 -50.87
CA LEU A 7 11.77 40.07 -49.57
C LEU A 7 10.40 40.79 -49.45
N GLY A 8 9.53 40.24 -48.59
CA GLY A 8 8.94 41.00 -47.48
C GLY A 8 7.41 41.21 -47.41
N LEU A 9 6.73 40.30 -46.70
CA LEU A 9 5.92 40.54 -45.48
C LEU A 9 4.71 41.54 -45.46
N VAL A 10 3.63 41.11 -44.76
CA VAL A 10 2.67 41.89 -43.90
C VAL A 10 1.27 42.24 -44.45
N LEU A 11 0.26 41.55 -43.87
CA LEU A 11 -1.03 42.02 -43.25
C LEU A 11 -1.96 42.97 -44.05
N SER A 12 -3.29 43.03 -43.89
CA SER A 12 -4.26 42.53 -42.89
C SER A 12 -5.68 42.98 -43.31
N LEU A 13 -6.68 42.46 -42.59
CA LEU A 13 -7.94 43.10 -42.16
C LEU A 13 -9.31 42.56 -42.66
N THR A 14 -9.71 41.45 -42.04
CA THR A 14 -10.85 41.22 -41.12
C THR A 14 -12.26 41.87 -41.24
N LEU A 15 -13.25 41.01 -40.87
CA LEU A 15 -14.51 41.20 -40.08
C LEU A 15 -15.82 41.47 -40.88
N PHE A 16 -16.99 40.87 -40.58
CA PHE A 16 -17.52 40.29 -39.33
C PHE A 16 -18.71 39.31 -39.57
N ALA A 17 -18.88 38.36 -38.63
CA ALA A 17 -20.12 37.68 -38.17
C ALA A 17 -20.75 36.51 -38.98
N ILE A 18 -20.41 35.27 -38.61
CA ILE A 18 -21.32 34.11 -38.63
C ILE A 18 -21.26 33.42 -37.26
N PHE A 19 -22.43 33.16 -36.69
CA PHE A 19 -22.70 32.56 -35.39
C PHE A 19 -22.50 31.02 -35.40
N MET A 20 -21.85 30.53 -34.35
CA MET A 20 -21.97 29.22 -33.66
C MET A 20 -21.73 27.88 -34.41
N MET A 21 -21.10 26.96 -33.65
CA MET A 21 -20.78 25.54 -33.91
C MET A 21 -19.46 25.25 -34.65
N ARG A 22 -18.42 24.88 -33.88
CA ARG A 22 -17.37 23.96 -34.33
C ARG A 22 -17.04 22.97 -33.22
N SER A 23 -17.31 21.71 -33.56
CA SER A 23 -16.91 20.48 -32.88
C SER A 23 -15.40 20.29 -32.91
N GLU A 24 -14.88 19.74 -31.82
CA GLU A 24 -13.54 19.20 -31.68
C GLU A 24 -13.34 18.03 -32.66
N ALA A 25 -12.24 18.07 -33.41
CA ALA A 25 -11.73 16.93 -34.15
C ALA A 25 -10.67 16.25 -33.28
N THR A 26 -10.83 14.95 -33.10
CA THR A 26 -10.03 14.15 -32.20
C THR A 26 -9.02 13.29 -32.96
N LEU A 27 -7.83 13.12 -32.37
CA LEU A 27 -6.71 12.35 -32.91
C LEU A 27 -6.96 10.85 -32.69
N ALA A 28 -7.07 10.06 -33.77
CA ALA A 28 -7.10 8.61 -33.71
C ALA A 28 -5.68 8.04 -33.86
N GLN A 29 -5.25 7.18 -32.92
CA GLN A 29 -4.04 6.36 -33.01
C GLN A 29 -4.20 5.27 -34.09
N THR A 30 -3.10 4.90 -34.76
CA THR A 30 -3.09 3.81 -35.77
C THR A 30 -2.88 2.46 -35.07
N PRO A 31 -3.63 1.39 -35.39
CA PRO A 31 -3.45 0.07 -34.76
C PRO A 31 -2.04 -0.51 -34.98
N THR A 32 -1.45 -1.11 -33.94
CA THR A 32 -0.17 -1.84 -34.05
C THR A 32 -0.33 -3.05 -34.99
N SER A 33 0.57 -3.17 -35.98
CA SER A 33 0.53 -4.26 -36.96
C SER A 33 0.79 -5.63 -36.31
N ILE A 34 -0.03 -6.63 -36.67
CA ILE A 34 0.16 -8.05 -36.31
C ILE A 34 0.98 -8.84 -37.34
N GLN A 35 1.45 -8.18 -38.40
CA GLN A 35 2.22 -8.82 -39.47
C GLN A 35 3.71 -8.80 -39.15
N GLY A 36 4.44 -9.78 -39.68
CA GLY A 36 5.89 -9.94 -39.53
C GLY A 36 6.33 -10.41 -38.15
N LEU A 37 5.52 -11.20 -37.43
CA LEU A 37 5.88 -11.69 -36.10
C LEU A 37 7.17 -12.53 -36.14
N HIS A 38 8.12 -12.18 -35.27
CA HIS A 38 9.38 -12.91 -35.09
C HIS A 38 9.95 -12.67 -33.67
N VAL A 39 10.98 -13.43 -33.30
CA VAL A 39 11.61 -13.36 -31.97
C VAL A 39 12.90 -12.53 -32.04
N VAL A 40 13.07 -11.61 -31.08
CA VAL A 40 14.30 -10.86 -30.84
C VAL A 40 14.63 -10.91 -29.35
N GLY A 41 15.74 -11.58 -29.01
CA GLY A 41 16.12 -11.81 -27.61
C GLY A 41 15.01 -12.56 -26.86
N ASN A 42 14.49 -11.96 -25.79
CA ASN A 42 13.38 -12.49 -25.02
C ASN A 42 12.02 -11.89 -25.38
N ARG A 43 11.87 -11.27 -26.56
CA ARG A 43 10.63 -10.63 -27.01
C ARG A 43 10.11 -11.20 -28.32
N ILE A 44 8.78 -11.20 -28.45
CA ILE A 44 8.10 -11.32 -29.74
C ILE A 44 7.90 -9.89 -30.25
N VAL A 45 8.20 -9.65 -31.52
CA VAL A 45 8.06 -8.34 -32.17
C VAL A 45 7.36 -8.50 -33.51
N ASN A 46 6.74 -7.43 -34.02
CA ASN A 46 6.16 -7.41 -35.36
C ASN A 46 7.20 -7.06 -36.45
N GLY A 47 6.77 -6.94 -37.71
CA GLY A 47 7.64 -6.62 -38.85
C GLY A 47 8.38 -5.27 -38.76
N ASP A 48 7.90 -4.37 -37.90
CA ASP A 48 8.54 -3.09 -37.60
C ASP A 48 9.48 -3.16 -36.38
N ASN A 49 9.71 -4.36 -35.83
CA ASN A 49 10.40 -4.63 -34.57
C ASN A 49 9.72 -4.02 -33.32
N ALA A 50 8.43 -3.70 -33.40
CA ALA A 50 7.67 -3.26 -32.23
C ALA A 50 7.31 -4.47 -31.34
N PRO A 51 7.55 -4.43 -30.02
CA PRO A 51 7.18 -5.52 -29.11
C PRO A 51 5.69 -5.84 -29.15
N ILE A 52 5.36 -7.13 -29.21
CA ILE A 52 4.00 -7.65 -29.15
C ILE A 52 3.89 -8.52 -27.89
N ARG A 53 2.94 -8.16 -27.03
CA ARG A 53 2.52 -8.98 -25.89
C ARG A 53 1.17 -9.59 -26.19
N MET A 54 1.10 -10.92 -26.19
CA MET A 54 -0.15 -11.64 -26.47
C MET A 54 -1.03 -11.63 -25.22
N LEU A 55 -2.20 -11.02 -25.34
CA LEU A 55 -3.24 -10.97 -24.33
C LEU A 55 -4.51 -11.51 -24.99
N GLY A 56 -4.87 -12.75 -24.67
CA GLY A 56 -5.78 -13.50 -25.51
C GLY A 56 -6.64 -14.53 -24.80
N VAL A 57 -7.38 -15.31 -25.58
CA VAL A 57 -8.22 -16.39 -25.08
C VAL A 57 -7.96 -17.67 -25.86
N ASN A 58 -8.21 -18.80 -25.23
CA ASN A 58 -8.38 -20.07 -25.92
C ASN A 58 -9.81 -20.17 -26.44
N ARG A 59 -10.00 -20.76 -27.64
CA ARG A 59 -11.30 -20.98 -28.26
C ARG A 59 -11.43 -22.45 -28.63
N SER A 60 -11.88 -23.25 -27.65
CA SER A 60 -12.05 -24.70 -27.76
C SER A 60 -13.22 -25.08 -28.67
N GLY A 61 -13.28 -26.35 -29.05
CA GLY A 61 -14.33 -26.95 -29.89
C GLY A 61 -13.80 -27.59 -31.18
N GLY A 62 -12.70 -27.07 -31.75
CA GLY A 62 -12.09 -27.61 -32.97
C GLY A 62 -11.49 -29.01 -32.76
N GLU A 63 -10.91 -29.23 -31.59
CA GLU A 63 -10.28 -30.47 -31.17
C GLU A 63 -11.25 -31.63 -30.94
N TYR A 64 -12.52 -31.38 -30.62
CA TYR A 64 -13.43 -32.46 -30.21
C TYR A 64 -14.72 -32.59 -31.01
N MET A 65 -15.26 -31.53 -31.60
CA MET A 65 -16.58 -31.61 -32.24
C MET A 65 -16.61 -32.51 -33.47
N CYS A 66 -15.53 -32.51 -34.24
CA CYS A 66 -15.40 -33.26 -35.50
C CYS A 66 -15.31 -34.76 -35.27
N ILE A 67 -14.43 -35.19 -34.35
CA ILE A 67 -14.23 -36.60 -34.01
C ILE A 67 -15.46 -37.19 -33.30
N GLN A 68 -16.20 -36.36 -32.56
CA GLN A 68 -17.47 -36.74 -31.94
C GLN A 68 -18.66 -36.69 -32.93
N GLY A 69 -18.45 -36.27 -34.18
CA GLY A 69 -19.48 -36.22 -35.21
C GLY A 69 -20.55 -35.15 -35.01
N ARG A 70 -20.24 -34.09 -34.24
CA ARG A 70 -21.18 -33.03 -33.83
C ARG A 70 -21.03 -31.72 -34.60
N GLY A 71 -20.00 -31.59 -35.44
CA GLY A 71 -19.70 -30.38 -36.21
C GLY A 71 -18.19 -30.15 -36.32
N ILE A 72 -17.76 -28.99 -36.80
CA ILE A 72 -16.33 -28.61 -36.75
C ILE A 72 -16.03 -27.76 -35.51
N TRP A 73 -16.94 -26.86 -35.14
CA TRP A 73 -16.78 -25.94 -34.02
C TRP A 73 -17.86 -26.19 -32.97
N ASP A 74 -17.53 -25.98 -31.70
CA ASP A 74 -18.54 -25.91 -30.64
C ASP A 74 -18.98 -24.45 -30.52
N GLY A 75 -20.23 -24.17 -30.87
CA GLY A 75 -20.74 -22.81 -30.99
C GLY A 75 -20.30 -22.07 -32.27
N PRO A 76 -20.56 -20.75 -32.35
CA PRO A 76 -20.24 -19.93 -33.50
C PRO A 76 -18.73 -19.73 -33.65
N ALA A 77 -18.25 -19.85 -34.88
CA ALA A 77 -16.90 -19.48 -35.33
C ALA A 77 -17.04 -18.46 -36.47
N ASP A 78 -17.87 -17.46 -36.25
CA ASP A 78 -18.21 -16.42 -37.21
C ASP A 78 -17.68 -15.05 -36.77
N LYS A 79 -17.90 -14.06 -37.62
CA LYS A 79 -17.43 -12.70 -37.38
C LYS A 79 -17.94 -12.13 -36.05
N ALA A 80 -19.18 -12.42 -35.68
CA ALA A 80 -19.77 -11.91 -34.44
C ALA A 80 -19.07 -12.51 -33.21
N SER A 81 -18.71 -13.79 -33.25
CA SER A 81 -17.95 -14.42 -32.17
C SER A 81 -16.54 -13.83 -32.02
N VAL A 82 -15.83 -13.58 -33.12
CA VAL A 82 -14.48 -13.00 -33.06
C VAL A 82 -14.54 -11.52 -32.63
N GLU A 83 -15.54 -10.77 -33.09
CA GLU A 83 -15.78 -9.40 -32.60
C GLU A 83 -16.13 -9.38 -31.11
N ALA A 84 -16.84 -10.39 -30.59
CA ALA A 84 -17.11 -10.52 -29.15
C ALA A 84 -15.83 -10.78 -28.34
N ILE A 85 -14.91 -11.60 -28.86
CA ILE A 85 -13.58 -11.83 -28.26
C ILE A 85 -12.76 -10.53 -28.26
N ALA A 86 -12.72 -9.84 -29.41
CA ALA A 86 -12.03 -8.56 -29.55
C ALA A 86 -12.61 -7.46 -28.67
N ALA A 87 -13.91 -7.52 -28.35
CA ALA A 87 -14.58 -6.59 -27.44
C ALA A 87 -14.07 -6.68 -25.98
N TRP A 88 -13.29 -7.71 -25.63
CA TRP A 88 -12.56 -7.78 -24.36
C TRP A 88 -11.12 -7.24 -24.47
N HIS A 89 -10.79 -6.53 -25.55
CA HIS A 89 -9.47 -5.95 -25.81
C HIS A 89 -8.34 -6.98 -25.97
N THR A 90 -8.70 -8.18 -26.41
CA THR A 90 -7.74 -9.23 -26.76
C THR A 90 -7.07 -8.96 -28.10
N ASN A 91 -5.84 -9.43 -28.25
CA ASN A 91 -5.08 -9.36 -29.51
C ASN A 91 -4.64 -10.73 -30.04
N ALA A 92 -5.00 -11.83 -29.36
CA ALA A 92 -4.67 -13.19 -29.76
C ALA A 92 -5.81 -14.17 -29.45
N ILE A 93 -6.01 -15.16 -30.32
CA ILE A 93 -6.88 -16.32 -30.09
C ILE A 93 -6.07 -17.59 -30.31
N ARG A 94 -6.03 -18.47 -29.30
CA ARG A 94 -5.49 -19.82 -29.40
C ARG A 94 -6.58 -20.82 -29.74
N ILE A 95 -6.35 -21.63 -30.76
CA ILE A 95 -7.35 -22.46 -31.45
C ILE A 95 -6.89 -23.92 -31.34
N PRO A 96 -7.45 -24.68 -30.37
CA PRO A 96 -7.27 -26.12 -30.26
C PRO A 96 -7.79 -26.89 -31.48
N LEU A 97 -6.98 -27.83 -31.98
CA LEU A 97 -7.29 -28.62 -33.17
C LEU A 97 -7.05 -30.11 -32.96
N ASN A 98 -7.69 -30.90 -33.83
CA ASN A 98 -7.60 -32.36 -33.87
C ASN A 98 -6.79 -32.85 -35.08
N GLU A 99 -5.83 -33.73 -34.84
CA GLU A 99 -5.01 -34.36 -35.87
C GLU A 99 -5.83 -35.18 -36.88
N ASP A 100 -6.69 -36.08 -36.39
CA ASP A 100 -7.49 -36.98 -37.21
C ASP A 100 -8.49 -36.21 -38.07
N CYS A 101 -9.08 -35.15 -37.53
CA CYS A 101 -10.01 -34.32 -38.28
C CYS A 101 -9.30 -33.53 -39.38
N TRP A 102 -8.11 -33.01 -39.11
CA TRP A 102 -7.32 -32.31 -40.12
C TRP A 102 -6.84 -33.25 -41.24
N LEU A 103 -6.36 -34.45 -40.89
CA LEU A 103 -5.86 -35.43 -41.85
C LEU A 103 -6.99 -36.23 -42.53
N GLY A 104 -8.18 -36.27 -41.92
CA GLY A 104 -9.34 -37.02 -42.40
C GLY A 104 -9.18 -38.53 -42.27
N ILE A 105 -8.61 -38.98 -41.14
CA ILE A 105 -8.26 -40.38 -40.88
C ILE A 105 -9.06 -40.93 -39.69
N ASN A 106 -8.83 -42.21 -39.35
CA ASN A 106 -9.33 -42.88 -38.13
C ASN A 106 -10.84 -42.81 -37.89
N GLY A 107 -11.63 -42.69 -38.95
CA GLY A 107 -13.08 -42.84 -38.92
C GLY A 107 -13.87 -41.57 -38.62
N VAL A 108 -13.24 -40.38 -38.66
CA VAL A 108 -13.95 -39.09 -38.59
C VAL A 108 -14.97 -39.01 -39.73
N ASP A 109 -16.18 -38.51 -39.46
CA ASP A 109 -17.19 -38.31 -40.50
C ASP A 109 -16.61 -37.39 -41.60
N PRO A 110 -16.57 -37.83 -42.88
CA PRO A 110 -16.01 -37.04 -43.99
C PRO A 110 -16.60 -35.62 -44.13
N LYS A 111 -17.78 -35.34 -43.57
CA LYS A 111 -18.36 -33.99 -43.52
C LYS A 111 -17.54 -33.01 -42.67
N PHE A 112 -16.83 -33.50 -41.67
CA PHE A 112 -16.07 -32.71 -40.69
C PHE A 112 -14.57 -33.06 -40.69
N ALA A 113 -14.08 -33.74 -41.74
CA ALA A 113 -12.72 -34.24 -41.86
C ALA A 113 -12.01 -33.72 -43.11
N GLY A 114 -10.68 -33.82 -43.12
CA GLY A 114 -9.82 -33.52 -44.25
C GLY A 114 -10.06 -32.11 -44.79
N GLN A 115 -10.30 -32.00 -46.09
CA GLN A 115 -10.49 -30.70 -46.76
C GLN A 115 -11.61 -29.84 -46.17
N ASN A 116 -12.68 -30.45 -45.63
CA ASN A 116 -13.78 -29.69 -45.01
C ASN A 116 -13.33 -29.04 -43.69
N TYR A 117 -12.61 -29.81 -42.86
CA TYR A 117 -12.03 -29.32 -41.61
C TYR A 117 -10.96 -28.26 -41.87
N GLN A 118 -10.00 -28.57 -42.76
CA GLN A 118 -8.93 -27.67 -43.17
C GLN A 118 -9.48 -26.34 -43.68
N LYS A 119 -10.51 -26.38 -44.55
CA LYS A 119 -11.15 -25.17 -45.05
C LYS A 119 -11.77 -24.34 -43.92
N ALA A 120 -12.48 -24.97 -42.99
CA ALA A 120 -13.11 -24.26 -41.88
C ALA A 120 -12.07 -23.59 -40.96
N VAL A 121 -10.96 -24.27 -40.67
CA VAL A 121 -9.84 -23.71 -39.89
C VAL A 121 -9.19 -22.55 -40.63
N VAL A 122 -8.91 -22.69 -41.93
CA VAL A 122 -8.35 -21.60 -42.75
C VAL A 122 -9.29 -20.40 -42.80
N ASP A 123 -10.59 -20.63 -42.99
CA ASP A 123 -11.59 -19.56 -43.01
C ASP A 123 -11.64 -18.85 -41.65
N TYR A 124 -11.56 -19.58 -40.54
CA TYR A 124 -11.57 -19.00 -39.19
C TYR A 124 -10.28 -18.25 -38.86
N VAL A 125 -9.10 -18.80 -39.18
CA VAL A 125 -7.80 -18.10 -39.00
C VAL A 125 -7.77 -16.81 -39.82
N ASN A 126 -8.20 -16.86 -41.08
CA ASN A 126 -8.28 -15.66 -41.93
C ASN A 126 -9.24 -14.62 -41.34
N LEU A 127 -10.37 -15.06 -40.78
CA LEU A 127 -11.30 -14.17 -40.10
C LEU A 127 -10.65 -13.50 -38.87
N VAL A 128 -10.00 -14.28 -38.00
CA VAL A 128 -9.27 -13.79 -36.81
C VAL A 128 -8.22 -12.75 -37.22
N ASN A 129 -7.38 -13.06 -38.20
CA ASN A 129 -6.37 -12.12 -38.68
C ASN A 129 -6.98 -10.89 -39.38
N SER A 130 -8.09 -11.03 -40.10
CA SER A 130 -8.78 -9.89 -40.75
C SER A 130 -9.37 -8.90 -39.75
N LEU A 131 -9.63 -9.35 -38.52
CA LEU A 131 -10.09 -8.53 -37.40
C LEU A 131 -8.94 -8.04 -36.51
N GLY A 132 -7.69 -8.19 -36.97
CA GLY A 132 -6.52 -7.65 -36.28
C GLY A 132 -6.04 -8.46 -35.09
N GLN A 133 -6.43 -9.74 -35.00
CA GLN A 133 -5.98 -10.64 -33.94
C GLN A 133 -4.99 -11.69 -34.46
N ILE A 134 -4.05 -12.07 -33.60
CA ILE A 134 -3.06 -13.13 -33.84
C ILE A 134 -3.78 -14.47 -33.67
N ALA A 135 -3.56 -15.40 -34.61
CA ALA A 135 -4.10 -16.74 -34.51
C ALA A 135 -3.00 -17.70 -34.05
N ILE A 136 -3.21 -18.38 -32.92
CA ILE A 136 -2.31 -19.43 -32.43
C ILE A 136 -3.00 -20.75 -32.73
N VAL A 137 -2.52 -21.51 -33.71
CA VAL A 137 -3.07 -22.84 -34.00
C VAL A 137 -2.28 -23.88 -33.23
N GLU A 138 -2.98 -24.80 -32.57
CA GLU A 138 -2.35 -25.74 -31.64
C GLU A 138 -2.91 -27.16 -31.79
N LEU A 139 -2.04 -28.15 -31.56
CA LEU A 139 -2.43 -29.56 -31.55
C LEU A 139 -2.82 -30.00 -30.14
N HIS A 140 -4.13 -30.19 -29.95
CA HIS A 140 -4.69 -30.55 -28.66
C HIS A 140 -4.89 -32.06 -28.53
N TRP A 141 -5.55 -32.68 -29.52
CA TRP A 141 -5.87 -34.12 -29.53
C TRP A 141 -5.21 -34.83 -30.72
N ASN A 142 -4.48 -35.89 -30.41
CA ASN A 142 -3.75 -36.76 -31.33
C ASN A 142 -3.88 -38.22 -30.90
N ALA A 143 -3.65 -39.17 -31.81
CA ALA A 143 -3.66 -40.57 -31.45
C ALA A 143 -2.85 -41.46 -32.42
N PRO A 144 -2.19 -42.52 -31.90
CA PRO A 144 -1.36 -43.39 -32.73
C PRO A 144 -2.19 -44.42 -33.52
N GLY A 145 -1.65 -44.80 -34.68
CA GLY A 145 -2.06 -45.96 -35.46
C GLY A 145 -3.44 -45.85 -36.10
N THR A 146 -4.44 -46.52 -35.52
CA THR A 146 -5.84 -46.45 -36.00
C THR A 146 -6.80 -46.00 -34.91
N THR A 147 -6.24 -45.58 -33.78
CA THR A 147 -7.02 -45.12 -32.64
C THR A 147 -7.57 -43.74 -32.95
N PRO A 148 -8.87 -43.49 -32.76
CA PRO A 148 -9.43 -42.16 -32.87
C PRO A 148 -8.81 -41.19 -31.86
N ALA A 149 -8.45 -39.98 -32.30
CA ALA A 149 -7.97 -38.88 -31.46
C ALA A 149 -9.13 -38.23 -30.69
N ASP A 150 -9.70 -38.95 -29.71
CA ASP A 150 -10.88 -38.53 -28.93
C ASP A 150 -10.56 -37.95 -27.54
N LYS A 151 -9.26 -37.76 -27.26
CA LYS A 151 -8.72 -37.16 -26.03
C LYS A 151 -7.26 -36.75 -26.26
N GLN A 152 -6.70 -36.04 -25.29
CA GLN A 152 -5.29 -35.71 -25.29
C GLN A 152 -4.40 -36.93 -24.96
N ALA A 153 -3.31 -37.08 -25.71
CA ALA A 153 -2.29 -38.09 -25.45
C ALA A 153 -1.13 -37.53 -24.59
N PRO A 154 -0.31 -38.36 -23.94
CA PRO A 154 0.84 -37.89 -23.15
C PRO A 154 1.88 -37.08 -23.92
N MET A 155 2.03 -37.40 -25.21
CA MET A 155 2.97 -36.80 -26.15
C MET A 155 2.46 -36.94 -27.60
N PRO A 156 2.94 -36.12 -28.54
CA PRO A 156 2.75 -36.33 -29.98
C PRO A 156 3.13 -37.75 -30.45
N ASP A 157 2.34 -38.34 -31.34
CA ASP A 157 2.68 -39.63 -31.95
C ASP A 157 3.59 -39.45 -33.18
N ALA A 158 4.43 -40.44 -33.43
CA ALA A 158 5.41 -40.37 -34.50
C ALA A 158 4.83 -40.65 -35.91
N ASP A 159 3.67 -41.31 -35.99
CA ASP A 159 3.11 -41.77 -37.26
C ASP A 159 2.19 -40.75 -37.95
N HIS A 160 1.48 -39.89 -37.21
CA HIS A 160 0.58 -38.89 -37.78
C HIS A 160 0.97 -37.44 -37.46
N THR A 161 1.49 -37.13 -36.27
CA THR A 161 1.71 -35.73 -35.87
C THR A 161 2.67 -34.96 -36.77
N PRO A 162 3.77 -35.56 -37.29
CA PRO A 162 4.57 -34.91 -38.31
C PRO A 162 3.80 -34.61 -39.62
N ALA A 163 2.88 -35.48 -40.03
CA ALA A 163 2.06 -35.24 -41.22
C ALA A 163 1.07 -34.08 -41.01
N PHE A 164 0.47 -34.00 -39.81
CA PHE A 164 -0.37 -32.88 -39.40
C PHE A 164 0.40 -31.56 -39.45
N TRP A 165 1.53 -31.46 -38.73
CA TRP A 165 2.30 -30.22 -38.65
C TRP A 165 2.92 -29.81 -39.99
N LYS A 166 3.33 -30.77 -40.82
CA LYS A 166 3.75 -30.47 -42.19
C LYS A 166 2.63 -29.81 -42.99
N SER A 167 1.43 -30.37 -42.95
CA SER A 167 0.27 -29.84 -43.68
C SER A 167 -0.19 -28.49 -43.13
N MET A 168 -0.20 -28.31 -41.81
CA MET A 168 -0.50 -27.04 -41.13
C MET A 168 0.48 -25.95 -41.54
N ALA A 169 1.78 -26.25 -41.49
CA ALA A 169 2.83 -25.32 -41.88
C ALA A 169 2.76 -24.98 -43.38
N GLU A 170 2.54 -25.95 -44.26
CA GLU A 170 2.33 -25.69 -45.70
C GLU A 170 1.15 -24.76 -45.97
N THR A 171 0.12 -24.79 -45.11
CA THR A 171 -1.08 -23.97 -45.23
C THR A 171 -0.84 -22.53 -44.77
N PHE A 172 -0.08 -22.32 -43.69
CA PHE A 172 0.03 -21.01 -43.02
C PHE A 172 1.44 -20.37 -43.07
N LYS A 173 2.42 -21.00 -43.72
CA LYS A 173 3.81 -20.50 -43.76
C LYS A 173 3.99 -19.07 -44.27
N ASP A 174 3.09 -18.61 -45.14
CA ASP A 174 3.13 -17.27 -45.72
C ASP A 174 2.32 -16.25 -44.90
N ASN A 175 1.70 -16.66 -43.79
CA ASN A 175 0.94 -15.81 -42.89
C ASN A 175 1.65 -15.67 -41.54
N SER A 176 2.44 -14.61 -41.41
CA SER A 176 3.20 -14.30 -40.19
C SER A 176 2.36 -13.91 -38.97
N ALA A 177 1.04 -13.68 -39.13
CA ALA A 177 0.12 -13.46 -38.01
C ALA A 177 -0.40 -14.77 -37.40
N VAL A 178 0.13 -15.92 -37.88
CA VAL A 178 -0.14 -17.25 -37.34
C VAL A 178 1.07 -17.75 -36.54
N ILE A 179 0.82 -18.21 -35.32
CA ILE A 179 1.79 -18.86 -34.44
C ILE A 179 1.44 -20.35 -34.35
N PHE A 180 2.47 -21.19 -34.33
CA PHE A 180 2.32 -22.64 -34.17
C PHE A 180 2.66 -23.06 -32.75
N ASP A 181 1.68 -23.50 -31.99
CA ASP A 181 1.89 -24.12 -30.67
C ASP A 181 1.86 -25.64 -30.83
N LEU A 182 3.04 -26.27 -30.74
CA LEU A 182 3.22 -27.60 -31.33
C LEU A 182 2.49 -28.71 -30.59
N PHE A 183 2.18 -28.52 -29.31
CA PHE A 183 1.43 -29.47 -28.50
C PHE A 183 0.98 -28.87 -27.15
N ASN A 184 -0.26 -29.13 -26.76
CA ASN A 184 -0.92 -28.51 -25.60
C ASN A 184 -0.21 -28.71 -24.24
N GLU A 185 -0.17 -29.95 -23.74
CA GLU A 185 0.33 -30.23 -22.39
C GLU A 185 1.13 -31.54 -22.38
N PRO A 186 2.46 -31.51 -22.58
CA PRO A 186 3.31 -32.67 -22.44
C PRO A 186 3.34 -33.21 -21.00
N TYR A 187 3.07 -34.51 -20.81
CA TYR A 187 3.17 -35.17 -19.49
C TYR A 187 3.89 -36.55 -19.51
N PRO A 188 5.08 -36.67 -20.15
CA PRO A 188 5.83 -37.93 -20.15
C PRO A 188 6.33 -38.35 -18.75
N ASP A 189 6.80 -39.59 -18.62
CA ASP A 189 7.34 -40.16 -17.36
C ASP A 189 6.34 -40.11 -16.18
N GLY A 190 5.05 -40.27 -16.47
CA GLY A 190 3.99 -40.20 -15.47
C GLY A 190 3.87 -38.81 -14.84
N ASN A 191 3.97 -37.77 -15.68
CA ASN A 191 3.79 -36.36 -15.30
C ASN A 191 4.84 -35.83 -14.29
N LYS A 192 6.11 -36.19 -14.47
CA LYS A 192 7.21 -35.76 -13.60
C LYS A 192 8.09 -34.71 -14.25
N ASP A 193 8.64 -33.81 -13.44
CA ASP A 193 9.76 -32.95 -13.83
C ASP A 193 11.10 -33.69 -13.62
N SER A 194 11.45 -34.56 -14.58
CA SER A 194 12.63 -35.44 -14.52
C SER A 194 13.47 -35.35 -15.79
N ASP A 195 14.77 -35.69 -15.70
CA ASP A 195 15.64 -35.76 -16.88
C ASP A 195 15.11 -36.75 -17.94
N ALA A 196 14.40 -37.81 -17.52
CA ALA A 196 13.77 -38.76 -18.44
C ALA A 196 12.57 -38.14 -19.16
N ALA A 197 11.75 -37.36 -18.45
CA ALA A 197 10.63 -36.61 -19.03
C ALA A 197 11.13 -35.62 -20.08
N TRP A 198 12.14 -34.80 -19.76
CA TRP A 198 12.71 -33.82 -20.68
C TRP A 198 13.47 -34.43 -21.86
N THR A 199 14.08 -35.61 -21.67
CA THR A 199 14.70 -36.36 -22.77
C THR A 199 13.65 -36.87 -23.74
N CYS A 200 12.56 -37.48 -23.23
CA CYS A 200 11.42 -37.87 -24.06
C CYS A 200 10.79 -36.66 -24.78
N TRP A 201 10.60 -35.56 -24.06
CA TRP A 201 10.04 -34.31 -24.57
C TRP A 201 10.80 -33.79 -25.80
N ARG A 202 12.13 -33.72 -25.72
CA ARG A 202 12.95 -33.21 -26.85
C ARG A 202 13.12 -34.25 -27.96
N ASP A 203 13.49 -35.47 -27.59
CA ASP A 203 14.04 -36.48 -28.53
C ASP A 203 12.98 -37.46 -29.06
N GLY A 204 11.90 -37.69 -28.30
CA GLY A 204 10.87 -38.67 -28.64
C GLY A 204 11.37 -40.12 -28.64
N GLY A 205 10.79 -40.94 -29.52
CA GLY A 205 11.04 -42.38 -29.62
C GLY A 205 10.27 -43.18 -28.55
N LYS A 206 10.93 -44.20 -27.97
CA LYS A 206 10.33 -45.04 -26.93
C LYS A 206 10.46 -44.39 -25.56
N CYS A 207 9.36 -43.82 -25.08
CA CYS A 207 9.30 -43.15 -23.80
C CYS A 207 8.70 -44.02 -22.70
N GLN A 208 9.18 -43.84 -21.47
CA GLN A 208 8.68 -44.56 -20.32
C GLN A 208 7.21 -44.22 -20.05
N GLY A 209 6.37 -45.26 -19.91
CA GLY A 209 4.94 -45.11 -19.62
C GLY A 209 4.07 -44.74 -20.82
N ILE A 210 4.64 -44.69 -22.03
CA ILE A 210 3.94 -44.44 -23.29
C ILE A 210 4.09 -45.68 -24.18
N ASP A 211 2.98 -46.19 -24.71
CA ASP A 211 2.92 -47.46 -25.45
C ASP A 211 2.97 -47.31 -26.98
N TYR A 212 3.16 -46.09 -27.48
CA TYR A 212 3.42 -45.75 -28.88
C TYR A 212 4.75 -45.01 -29.07
N GLU A 213 5.23 -44.93 -30.31
CA GLU A 213 6.43 -44.15 -30.66
C GLU A 213 6.11 -42.65 -30.62
N VAL A 214 6.88 -41.89 -29.85
CA VAL A 214 6.66 -40.45 -29.63
C VAL A 214 7.42 -39.61 -30.67
N ALA A 215 6.78 -38.59 -31.23
CA ALA A 215 7.47 -37.49 -31.89
C ALA A 215 7.93 -36.46 -30.85
N GLY A 216 9.24 -36.34 -30.63
CA GLY A 216 9.80 -35.29 -29.76
C GLY A 216 9.70 -33.91 -30.41
N PHE A 217 9.74 -32.85 -29.61
CA PHE A 217 9.62 -31.47 -30.11
C PHE A 217 10.69 -31.08 -31.13
N GLN A 218 11.90 -31.67 -31.10
CA GLN A 218 12.88 -31.44 -32.16
C GLN A 218 12.37 -31.93 -33.52
N THR A 219 11.74 -33.11 -33.56
CA THR A 219 11.16 -33.66 -34.79
C THR A 219 10.05 -32.76 -35.33
N LEU A 220 9.22 -32.20 -34.45
CA LEU A 220 8.13 -31.31 -34.85
C LEU A 220 8.65 -29.95 -35.37
N VAL A 221 9.62 -29.35 -34.68
CA VAL A 221 10.30 -28.13 -35.16
C VAL A 221 10.92 -28.37 -36.53
N ASP A 222 11.68 -29.47 -36.70
CA ASP A 222 12.32 -29.81 -37.98
C ASP A 222 11.27 -30.02 -39.08
N THR A 223 10.15 -30.65 -38.76
CA THR A 223 9.04 -30.88 -39.69
C THR A 223 8.42 -29.57 -40.18
N VAL A 224 8.12 -28.64 -39.26
CA VAL A 224 7.59 -27.32 -39.62
C VAL A 224 8.60 -26.56 -40.47
N ARG A 225 9.87 -26.51 -40.05
CA ARG A 225 10.91 -25.78 -40.77
C ARG A 225 11.23 -26.38 -42.14
N ALA A 226 11.10 -27.69 -42.32
CA ALA A 226 11.30 -28.35 -43.62
C ALA A 226 10.30 -27.89 -44.70
N THR A 227 9.17 -27.29 -44.33
CA THR A 227 8.21 -26.70 -45.28
C THR A 227 8.61 -25.30 -45.79
N GLY A 228 9.62 -24.70 -45.16
CA GLY A 228 10.03 -23.30 -45.33
C GLY A 228 9.33 -22.31 -44.41
N ALA A 229 8.48 -22.76 -43.48
CA ALA A 229 7.77 -21.88 -42.55
C ALA A 229 8.71 -21.14 -41.59
N THR A 230 8.54 -19.83 -41.49
CA THR A 230 9.30 -18.96 -40.55
C THR A 230 8.47 -18.47 -39.37
N ASN A 231 7.21 -18.91 -39.26
CA ASN A 231 6.30 -18.57 -38.17
C ASN A 231 6.93 -18.80 -36.80
N VAL A 232 6.50 -18.00 -35.82
CA VAL A 232 6.83 -18.22 -34.41
C VAL A 232 6.30 -19.59 -33.96
N ILE A 233 7.11 -20.32 -33.21
CA ILE A 233 6.79 -21.63 -32.64
C ILE A 233 6.77 -21.53 -31.10
N MET A 234 5.67 -21.98 -30.50
CA MET A 234 5.51 -22.16 -29.05
C MET A 234 5.75 -23.62 -28.66
N LEU A 235 6.45 -23.82 -27.53
CA LEU A 235 6.83 -25.13 -27.01
C LEU A 235 6.54 -25.20 -25.49
N GLY A 236 5.49 -25.94 -25.11
CA GLY A 236 5.12 -26.20 -23.72
C GLY A 236 6.17 -26.99 -22.93
N GLY A 237 6.28 -26.74 -21.63
CA GLY A 237 7.13 -27.53 -20.71
C GLY A 237 6.62 -28.94 -20.43
N VAL A 238 7.23 -29.63 -19.48
CA VAL A 238 6.68 -30.90 -18.94
C VAL A 238 5.71 -30.59 -17.78
N GLN A 239 5.13 -31.63 -17.18
CA GLN A 239 4.15 -31.52 -16.10
C GLN A 239 2.87 -30.76 -16.50
N TYR A 240 2.24 -31.19 -17.59
CA TYR A 240 1.14 -30.47 -18.23
C TYR A 240 1.53 -29.03 -18.54
N SER A 241 2.69 -28.82 -19.18
CA SER A 241 3.24 -27.49 -19.47
C SER A 241 3.49 -26.58 -18.25
N ASN A 242 3.35 -27.04 -16.99
CA ASN A 242 3.55 -26.22 -15.79
C ASN A 242 5.03 -26.12 -15.32
N ALA A 243 5.92 -27.00 -15.78
CA ALA A 243 7.34 -26.98 -15.42
C ALA A 243 8.23 -26.51 -16.58
N LEU A 244 8.95 -25.39 -16.39
CA LEU A 244 9.99 -24.88 -17.31
C LEU A 244 11.43 -25.06 -16.79
N SER A 245 11.60 -25.74 -15.67
CA SER A 245 12.86 -25.85 -14.92
C SER A 245 14.08 -26.28 -15.76
N GLN A 246 13.86 -27.11 -16.79
CA GLN A 246 14.93 -27.58 -17.69
C GLN A 246 14.75 -27.15 -19.15
N TRP A 247 13.81 -26.26 -19.45
CA TRP A 247 13.48 -25.88 -20.82
C TRP A 247 14.72 -25.35 -21.56
N LEU A 248 15.53 -24.49 -20.93
CA LEU A 248 16.76 -23.97 -21.54
C LEU A 248 17.83 -25.04 -21.81
N LYS A 249 17.88 -26.11 -20.99
CA LYS A 249 18.82 -27.24 -21.16
C LYS A 249 18.41 -28.13 -22.34
N TYR A 250 17.11 -28.29 -22.55
CA TYR A 250 16.54 -29.18 -23.57
C TYR A 250 15.97 -28.45 -24.79
N LYS A 251 16.12 -27.12 -24.87
CA LYS A 251 15.62 -26.27 -25.96
C LYS A 251 15.94 -26.88 -27.35
N PRO A 252 14.93 -27.15 -28.20
CA PRO A 252 15.15 -27.61 -29.56
C PRO A 252 15.93 -26.58 -30.38
N ASN A 253 16.71 -27.07 -31.34
CA ASN A 253 17.38 -26.23 -32.30
C ASN A 253 16.41 -25.78 -33.39
N ASP A 254 16.19 -24.47 -33.49
CA ASP A 254 15.42 -23.84 -34.56
C ASP A 254 16.33 -22.91 -35.37
N PRO A 255 16.58 -23.20 -36.66
CA PRO A 255 17.45 -22.38 -37.50
C PRO A 255 16.94 -20.95 -37.72
N THR A 256 15.65 -20.68 -37.47
CA THR A 256 15.07 -19.33 -37.61
C THR A 256 15.19 -18.50 -36.33
N GLY A 257 15.46 -19.13 -35.18
CA GLY A 257 15.50 -18.46 -33.88
C GLY A 257 14.12 -18.07 -33.31
N ASN A 258 13.02 -18.46 -33.95
CA ASN A 258 11.67 -18.03 -33.61
C ASN A 258 10.96 -18.97 -32.61
N LEU A 259 11.65 -19.35 -31.52
CA LEU A 259 11.09 -20.18 -30.45
C LEU A 259 10.62 -19.36 -29.25
N VAL A 260 9.48 -19.76 -28.69
CA VAL A 260 8.85 -19.22 -27.48
C VAL A 260 8.60 -20.38 -26.51
N ALA A 261 8.91 -20.18 -25.23
CA ALA A 261 8.54 -21.13 -24.19
C ALA A 261 7.06 -20.92 -23.80
N ALA A 262 6.25 -21.96 -23.86
CA ALA A 262 4.86 -21.92 -23.41
C ALA A 262 4.74 -22.51 -22.00
N TRP A 263 3.90 -21.90 -21.17
CA TRP A 263 3.69 -22.30 -19.79
C TRP A 263 2.19 -22.31 -19.48
N HIS A 264 1.71 -23.34 -18.79
CA HIS A 264 0.32 -23.41 -18.33
C HIS A 264 0.28 -23.29 -16.81
N SER A 265 -0.66 -22.50 -16.31
CA SER A 265 -0.68 -22.16 -14.90
C SER A 265 -2.09 -22.07 -14.35
N TYR A 266 -2.36 -22.97 -13.41
CA TYR A 266 -3.61 -23.10 -12.68
C TYR A 266 -3.35 -23.18 -11.17
N ASN A 267 -4.33 -22.76 -10.38
CA ASN A 267 -4.29 -22.79 -8.90
C ASN A 267 -3.99 -24.18 -8.32
N PHE A 268 -4.31 -25.26 -9.05
CA PHE A 268 -4.06 -26.65 -8.66
C PHE A 268 -2.75 -27.25 -9.21
N ASN A 269 -1.93 -26.48 -9.92
CA ASN A 269 -0.65 -26.99 -10.42
C ASN A 269 0.44 -27.00 -9.34
N ALA A 270 1.52 -27.75 -9.60
CA ALA A 270 2.66 -27.83 -8.70
C ALA A 270 3.40 -26.47 -8.55
N CYS A 271 3.51 -25.70 -9.63
CA CYS A 271 4.09 -24.35 -9.65
C CYS A 271 3.00 -23.28 -9.65
N ALA A 272 2.27 -23.16 -8.53
CA ALA A 272 1.13 -22.25 -8.38
C ALA A 272 1.36 -21.12 -7.36
N LYS A 273 2.62 -20.80 -7.01
CA LYS A 273 2.97 -19.73 -6.08
C LYS A 273 4.06 -18.83 -6.66
N GLN A 274 4.04 -17.54 -6.34
CA GLN A 274 5.06 -16.58 -6.78
C GLN A 274 6.50 -17.04 -6.55
N SER A 275 6.81 -17.65 -5.40
CA SER A 275 8.16 -18.19 -5.12
C SER A 275 8.61 -19.27 -6.11
N CYS A 276 7.69 -20.01 -6.72
CA CYS A 276 8.00 -20.95 -7.79
C CYS A 276 8.19 -20.24 -9.14
N TRP A 277 7.35 -19.25 -9.44
CA TRP A 277 7.42 -18.46 -10.67
C TRP A 277 8.77 -17.72 -10.78
N GLU A 278 9.21 -17.09 -9.70
CA GLU A 278 10.53 -16.42 -9.62
C GLU A 278 11.69 -17.39 -9.78
N ARG A 279 11.58 -18.59 -9.20
CA ARG A 279 12.65 -19.58 -9.25
C ARG A 279 12.78 -20.27 -10.62
N THR A 280 11.66 -20.44 -11.34
CA THR A 280 11.61 -21.37 -12.48
C THR A 280 11.18 -20.74 -13.79
N ILE A 281 10.31 -19.71 -13.77
CA ILE A 281 9.76 -19.09 -14.97
C ILE A 281 10.55 -17.82 -15.33
N ALA A 282 10.84 -16.94 -14.36
CA ALA A 282 11.63 -15.72 -14.60
C ALA A 282 13.00 -15.97 -15.24
N PRO A 283 13.79 -17.01 -14.85
CA PRO A 283 15.07 -17.28 -15.50
C PRO A 283 14.95 -17.71 -16.97
N VAL A 284 13.84 -18.35 -17.36
CA VAL A 284 13.57 -18.69 -18.77
C VAL A 284 13.18 -17.43 -19.55
N ASN A 285 12.32 -16.58 -19.00
CA ASN A 285 11.91 -15.31 -19.60
C ASN A 285 13.07 -14.30 -19.78
N ALA A 286 14.16 -14.46 -19.03
CA ALA A 286 15.37 -13.65 -19.24
C ALA A 286 16.13 -14.02 -20.53
N VAL A 287 15.88 -15.19 -21.11
CA VAL A 287 16.68 -15.74 -22.22
C VAL A 287 15.86 -15.95 -23.50
N VAL A 288 14.62 -16.39 -23.38
CA VAL A 288 13.66 -16.57 -24.48
C VAL A 288 12.33 -15.96 -24.12
N PRO A 289 11.48 -15.56 -25.09
CA PRO A 289 10.14 -15.11 -24.77
C PRO A 289 9.36 -16.24 -24.09
N VAL A 290 8.65 -15.90 -23.02
CA VAL A 290 7.67 -16.79 -22.38
C VAL A 290 6.27 -16.30 -22.70
N VAL A 291 5.34 -17.24 -22.88
CA VAL A 291 3.90 -16.97 -22.99
C VAL A 291 3.17 -17.97 -22.11
N ALA A 292 2.31 -17.49 -21.21
CA ALA A 292 1.39 -18.36 -20.51
C ALA A 292 0.25 -18.75 -21.47
N GLY A 293 0.36 -19.91 -22.12
CA GLY A 293 -0.56 -20.36 -23.18
C GLY A 293 -1.96 -20.67 -22.64
N GLU A 294 -2.03 -21.03 -21.36
CA GLU A 294 -3.26 -21.22 -20.62
C GLU A 294 -3.07 -20.72 -19.19
N ILE A 295 -3.97 -19.84 -18.75
CA ILE A 295 -4.15 -19.51 -17.35
C ILE A 295 -5.59 -19.78 -16.95
N GLY A 296 -5.80 -20.25 -15.74
CA GLY A 296 -7.14 -20.50 -15.24
C GLY A 296 -7.19 -20.88 -13.78
N GLU A 297 -8.39 -21.00 -13.24
CA GLU A 297 -8.62 -21.56 -11.92
C GLU A 297 -9.91 -22.38 -11.91
N ASN A 298 -10.00 -23.33 -10.99
CA ASN A 298 -11.11 -24.29 -10.91
C ASN A 298 -12.00 -24.09 -9.67
N ASP A 299 -11.91 -22.95 -9.00
CA ASP A 299 -12.70 -22.57 -7.81
C ASP A 299 -13.81 -21.55 -8.14
N CYS A 300 -13.98 -21.26 -9.43
CA CYS A 300 -14.93 -20.26 -9.94
C CYS A 300 -14.68 -18.85 -9.43
N ALA A 301 -13.47 -18.55 -8.95
CA ALA A 301 -13.03 -17.21 -8.65
C ALA A 301 -12.11 -16.73 -9.80
N HIS A 302 -11.41 -15.63 -9.55
CA HIS A 302 -10.33 -15.13 -10.41
C HIS A 302 -9.09 -14.71 -9.61
N THR A 303 -8.94 -15.16 -8.37
CA THR A 303 -7.91 -14.61 -7.48
C THR A 303 -6.54 -15.20 -7.69
N TYR A 304 -6.49 -16.45 -8.12
CA TYR A 304 -5.24 -17.02 -8.56
C TYR A 304 -4.77 -16.32 -9.83
N ILE A 305 -5.66 -16.14 -10.82
CA ILE A 305 -5.29 -15.45 -12.04
C ILE A 305 -4.99 -13.96 -11.81
N ASP A 306 -5.55 -13.30 -10.81
CA ASP A 306 -5.22 -11.90 -10.50
C ASP A 306 -3.78 -11.75 -9.99
N GLU A 307 -3.37 -12.61 -9.05
CA GLU A 307 -1.98 -12.67 -8.55
C GLU A 307 -1.02 -13.00 -9.70
N LEU A 308 -1.37 -14.03 -10.48
CA LEU A 308 -0.58 -14.50 -11.60
C LEU A 308 -0.46 -13.45 -12.71
N MET A 309 -1.57 -12.84 -13.17
CA MET A 309 -1.55 -11.81 -14.22
C MET A 309 -0.79 -10.57 -13.76
N THR A 310 -0.86 -10.21 -12.47
CA THR A 310 -0.07 -9.11 -11.90
C THR A 310 1.42 -9.40 -11.99
N TRP A 311 1.84 -10.60 -11.63
CA TRP A 311 3.24 -11.02 -11.76
C TRP A 311 3.68 -11.07 -13.24
N LEU A 312 2.86 -11.66 -14.12
CA LEU A 312 3.12 -11.75 -15.56
C LEU A 312 3.22 -10.36 -16.21
N ASP A 313 2.42 -9.40 -15.76
CA ASP A 313 2.51 -8.00 -16.18
C ASP A 313 3.84 -7.36 -15.78
N GLY A 314 4.29 -7.55 -14.53
CA GLY A 314 5.60 -7.09 -14.06
C GLY A 314 6.77 -7.68 -14.84
N GLN A 315 6.64 -8.94 -15.28
CA GLN A 315 7.65 -9.64 -16.10
C GLN A 315 7.50 -9.39 -17.61
N GLN A 316 6.47 -8.64 -18.03
CA GLN A 316 6.12 -8.40 -19.42
C GLN A 316 5.93 -9.70 -20.25
N ILE A 317 5.34 -10.73 -19.65
CA ILE A 317 5.03 -12.05 -20.24
C ILE A 317 3.60 -12.06 -20.78
N GLY A 318 3.36 -12.53 -22.01
CA GLY A 318 2.00 -12.65 -22.57
C GLY A 318 1.19 -13.79 -21.93
N TYR A 319 -0.13 -13.70 -21.91
CA TYR A 319 -1.00 -14.74 -21.36
C TYR A 319 -2.33 -14.90 -22.11
N LEU A 320 -2.83 -16.14 -22.15
CA LEU A 320 -4.13 -16.47 -22.72
C LEU A 320 -4.99 -17.26 -21.73
N ALA A 321 -6.22 -16.80 -21.53
CA ALA A 321 -7.16 -17.41 -20.60
C ALA A 321 -7.93 -18.58 -21.22
N TRP A 322 -8.18 -19.64 -20.45
CA TRP A 322 -8.95 -20.81 -20.85
C TRP A 322 -10.38 -20.75 -20.30
N THR A 323 -11.47 -20.80 -21.05
CA THR A 323 -11.66 -20.78 -22.52
C THR A 323 -12.91 -19.98 -22.93
N TRP A 324 -12.94 -19.46 -24.16
CA TRP A 324 -14.06 -18.72 -24.75
C TRP A 324 -15.15 -19.66 -25.30
N ASP A 325 -15.86 -20.32 -24.41
CA ASP A 325 -16.93 -21.28 -24.76
C ASP A 325 -18.17 -21.08 -23.90
N ALA A 326 -19.36 -21.25 -24.46
CA ALA A 326 -20.62 -21.09 -23.72
C ALA A 326 -21.14 -22.43 -23.19
N TRP A 327 -20.28 -23.18 -22.51
CA TRP A 327 -20.59 -24.53 -22.01
C TRP A 327 -21.56 -24.57 -20.83
N GLY A 328 -21.92 -23.41 -20.30
CA GLY A 328 -22.90 -23.26 -19.22
C GLY A 328 -22.25 -22.76 -17.92
N ALA A 329 -23.05 -22.08 -17.11
CA ALA A 329 -22.63 -21.57 -15.81
C ALA A 329 -22.20 -22.69 -14.84
N ASP A 330 -22.63 -23.93 -15.09
CA ASP A 330 -22.35 -25.14 -14.32
C ASP A 330 -21.00 -25.80 -14.64
N MET A 331 -20.21 -25.21 -15.55
CA MET A 331 -18.79 -25.56 -15.73
C MET A 331 -17.88 -24.96 -14.63
N CYS A 332 -18.40 -24.01 -13.85
CA CYS A 332 -17.82 -23.58 -12.58
C CYS A 332 -17.46 -24.82 -11.72
N GLY A 333 -16.17 -25.01 -11.43
CA GLY A 333 -15.64 -26.13 -10.65
C GLY A 333 -15.12 -27.32 -11.46
N LYS A 334 -15.47 -27.41 -12.76
CA LYS A 334 -15.07 -28.51 -13.66
C LYS A 334 -14.01 -28.11 -14.68
N GLY A 335 -13.86 -26.82 -14.93
CA GLY A 335 -12.83 -26.24 -15.79
C GLY A 335 -13.10 -24.74 -15.99
N PRO A 336 -12.07 -23.92 -16.19
CA PRO A 336 -12.28 -22.48 -16.36
C PRO A 336 -12.92 -22.21 -17.72
N VAL A 337 -13.97 -21.39 -17.70
CA VAL A 337 -14.74 -20.99 -18.89
C VAL A 337 -15.01 -19.50 -18.75
N LEU A 338 -14.66 -18.70 -19.76
CA LEU A 338 -14.71 -17.24 -19.72
C LEU A 338 -16.12 -16.69 -19.88
N ILE A 339 -16.99 -17.35 -20.66
CA ILE A 339 -18.24 -16.75 -21.10
C ILE A 339 -19.47 -17.63 -20.82
N LEU A 340 -20.59 -16.98 -20.49
CA LEU A 340 -21.90 -17.62 -20.36
C LEU A 340 -22.61 -17.76 -21.71
N ASP A 341 -22.29 -16.88 -22.65
CA ASP A 341 -22.82 -16.88 -24.01
C ASP A 341 -21.81 -16.28 -24.99
N TYR A 342 -21.96 -16.60 -26.29
CA TYR A 342 -21.06 -16.11 -27.34
C TYR A 342 -21.22 -14.61 -27.67
N LYS A 343 -22.04 -13.85 -26.92
CA LYS A 343 -22.02 -12.38 -26.96
C LYS A 343 -20.93 -11.82 -26.04
N GLY A 344 -20.20 -12.67 -25.31
CA GLY A 344 -19.12 -12.27 -24.42
C GLY A 344 -19.59 -11.84 -23.05
N THR A 345 -20.75 -12.36 -22.59
CA THR A 345 -21.15 -12.25 -21.18
C THR A 345 -20.17 -13.03 -20.31
N PRO A 346 -19.40 -12.40 -19.40
CA PRO A 346 -18.39 -13.10 -18.62
C PRO A 346 -19.00 -14.02 -17.55
N THR A 347 -18.32 -15.13 -17.26
CA THR A 347 -18.41 -15.87 -15.98
C THR A 347 -17.63 -15.13 -14.88
N GLU A 348 -17.64 -15.60 -13.62
CA GLU A 348 -16.80 -14.99 -12.56
C GLU A 348 -15.31 -15.02 -12.89
N TYR A 349 -14.78 -16.18 -13.28
CA TYR A 349 -13.43 -16.31 -13.83
C TYR A 349 -13.19 -15.35 -15.02
N GLY A 350 -14.17 -15.24 -15.93
CA GLY A 350 -14.13 -14.32 -17.05
C GLY A 350 -14.15 -12.83 -16.67
N LYS A 351 -14.72 -12.47 -15.51
CA LYS A 351 -14.73 -11.08 -15.03
C LYS A 351 -13.33 -10.61 -14.67
N GLY A 352 -12.61 -11.33 -13.83
CA GLY A 352 -11.24 -10.95 -13.44
C GLY A 352 -10.32 -10.82 -14.65
N PHE A 353 -10.40 -11.77 -15.59
CA PHE A 353 -9.66 -11.69 -16.84
C PHE A 353 -10.03 -10.45 -17.67
N LYS A 354 -11.34 -10.21 -17.88
CA LYS A 354 -11.83 -9.06 -18.64
C LYS A 354 -11.45 -7.72 -18.00
N GLU A 355 -11.55 -7.62 -16.67
CA GLU A 355 -11.19 -6.43 -15.91
C GLU A 355 -9.71 -6.10 -16.05
N ARG A 356 -8.83 -7.11 -15.96
CA ARG A 356 -7.39 -6.92 -16.17
C ARG A 356 -7.08 -6.41 -17.58
N LEU A 357 -7.73 -6.95 -18.61
CA LEU A 357 -7.56 -6.47 -19.99
C LEU A 357 -8.04 -5.01 -20.17
N ASN A 358 -9.08 -4.58 -19.45
CA ASN A 358 -9.54 -3.19 -19.48
C ASN A 358 -8.53 -2.22 -18.84
N ILE A 359 -7.78 -2.64 -17.81
CA ILE A 359 -6.71 -1.82 -17.20
C ILE A 359 -5.59 -1.53 -18.21
N HIS A 360 -5.18 -2.52 -19.01
CA HIS A 360 -4.20 -2.34 -20.08
C HIS A 360 -4.69 -1.35 -21.15
N GLN A 361 -5.99 -1.35 -21.46
CA GLN A 361 -6.58 -0.36 -22.37
C GLN A 361 -6.47 1.06 -21.80
N LEU A 362 -6.73 1.24 -20.50
CA LEU A 362 -6.67 2.54 -19.83
C LEU A 362 -5.25 3.14 -19.86
N GLN A 363 -4.22 2.32 -19.67
CA GLN A 363 -2.81 2.72 -19.79
C GLN A 363 -2.41 3.12 -21.22
N VAL A 364 -2.99 2.48 -22.25
CA VAL A 364 -2.80 2.87 -23.66
C VAL A 364 -3.52 4.20 -23.98
N THR A 365 -4.67 4.47 -23.34
CA THR A 365 -5.50 5.67 -23.59
C THR A 365 -5.14 6.94 -22.81
N LEU A 366 -4.15 6.93 -21.91
CA LEU A 366 -3.67 8.13 -21.18
C LEU A 366 -2.54 8.90 -21.91
N THR A 367 -2.32 8.59 -23.19
CA THR A 367 -1.83 9.54 -24.21
C THR A 367 -3.04 10.28 -24.84
N PRO A 368 -2.94 11.53 -25.37
CA PRO A 368 -4.11 12.43 -25.56
C PRO A 368 -5.27 11.83 -26.39
N SER A 369 -6.51 12.06 -25.89
CA SER A 369 -7.75 11.28 -26.09
C SER A 369 -8.59 11.53 -27.37
N PRO A 370 -9.69 10.75 -27.61
CA PRO A 370 -11.00 11.15 -27.03
C PRO A 370 -11.99 10.07 -26.48
N THR A 371 -12.52 10.35 -25.28
CA THR A 371 -13.93 10.38 -24.78
C THR A 371 -15.11 9.90 -25.68
N GLN A 372 -16.28 9.35 -25.23
CA GLN A 372 -16.93 8.95 -23.95
C GLN A 372 -18.38 8.35 -24.26
N PRO A 373 -19.40 8.30 -23.36
CA PRO A 373 -20.17 7.18 -22.73
C PRO A 373 -21.62 6.93 -23.32
N PRO A 374 -22.68 6.51 -22.57
CA PRO A 374 -23.09 5.22 -21.95
C PRO A 374 -24.47 4.67 -22.50
N THR A 375 -25.08 3.64 -21.87
CA THR A 375 -26.44 3.62 -21.21
C THR A 375 -27.28 2.30 -21.31
N ALA A 376 -27.62 1.74 -20.13
CA ALA A 376 -28.87 1.12 -19.60
C ALA A 376 -29.65 -0.08 -20.23
N THR A 377 -29.74 -1.18 -19.44
CA THR A 377 -30.90 -1.95 -18.86
C THR A 377 -32.21 -2.24 -19.67
N PRO A 378 -33.22 -3.05 -19.21
CA PRO A 378 -33.33 -4.09 -18.16
C PRO A 378 -34.21 -5.37 -18.47
N GLY A 379 -34.10 -6.42 -17.63
CA GLY A 379 -35.26 -7.02 -16.93
C GLY A 379 -35.72 -8.47 -17.24
N ALA A 380 -35.78 -9.35 -16.20
CA ALA A 380 -37.01 -9.92 -15.59
C ALA A 380 -36.90 -11.37 -14.97
N THR A 381 -36.97 -11.39 -13.63
CA THR A 381 -37.55 -12.28 -12.55
C THR A 381 -37.99 -13.77 -12.68
N GLN A 382 -37.65 -14.58 -11.64
CA GLN A 382 -38.27 -15.87 -11.20
C GLN A 382 -38.30 -15.98 -9.63
N ALA A 383 -39.08 -16.94 -9.07
CA ALA A 383 -39.66 -17.02 -7.71
C ALA A 383 -38.77 -16.66 -6.49
N ALA A 384 -39.40 -15.97 -5.52
CA ALA A 384 -38.76 -15.08 -4.55
C ALA A 384 -37.92 -15.81 -3.50
N SER A 385 -36.61 -15.68 -3.64
CA SER A 385 -35.72 -15.49 -2.51
C SER A 385 -36.28 -14.50 -1.48
N VAL A 386 -35.87 -14.69 -0.23
CA VAL A 386 -35.93 -13.61 0.74
C VAL A 386 -34.80 -12.66 0.38
N ASP A 387 -35.12 -11.60 -0.33
CA ASP A 387 -34.17 -10.54 -0.62
C ASP A 387 -34.23 -9.50 0.50
N VAL A 388 -33.10 -8.83 0.71
CA VAL A 388 -33.10 -7.56 1.45
C VAL A 388 -34.10 -6.64 0.76
N PRO A 389 -35.13 -6.14 1.48
CA PRO A 389 -36.10 -5.26 0.87
C PRO A 389 -35.39 -4.04 0.29
N ALA A 390 -35.90 -3.54 -0.84
CA ALA A 390 -35.42 -2.27 -1.36
C ALA A 390 -35.61 -1.18 -0.29
N GLU A 391 -34.54 -0.47 0.02
CA GLU A 391 -34.52 0.53 1.09
C GLU A 391 -35.56 1.62 0.78
N SER A 392 -36.47 1.86 1.73
CA SER A 392 -37.49 2.91 1.60
C SER A 392 -36.84 4.31 1.57
N ASP A 393 -37.41 5.22 0.78
CA ASP A 393 -37.05 6.65 0.79
C ASP A 393 -37.30 7.32 2.16
N THR A 394 -38.04 6.65 3.07
CA THR A 394 -38.34 7.11 4.42
C THR A 394 -37.90 6.09 5.47
N LEU A 395 -36.60 6.07 5.80
CA LEU A 395 -36.07 5.29 6.92
C LEU A 395 -36.64 5.81 8.26
N ILE A 396 -36.90 4.89 9.20
CA ILE A 396 -37.44 5.23 10.53
C ILE A 396 -36.37 5.49 11.59
N ALA A 397 -35.09 5.30 11.23
CA ALA A 397 -33.91 5.71 11.96
C ALA A 397 -32.85 6.25 10.98
N PRO A 398 -31.86 7.01 11.44
CA PRO A 398 -30.72 7.44 10.63
C PRO A 398 -29.92 6.25 10.09
N ARG A 399 -29.14 6.49 9.02
CA ARG A 399 -28.12 5.54 8.54
C ARG A 399 -27.01 5.39 9.58
N ASP A 400 -26.31 4.27 9.54
CA ASP A 400 -25.21 3.97 10.45
C ASP A 400 -24.04 4.95 10.27
N ILE A 401 -23.17 4.97 11.28
CA ILE A 401 -21.82 5.53 11.15
C ILE A 401 -20.91 4.35 10.83
N ALA A 402 -20.38 4.32 9.61
CA ALA A 402 -19.74 3.15 9.02
C ALA A 402 -18.67 2.52 9.94
N GLY A 403 -18.96 1.31 10.42
CA GLY A 403 -18.09 0.54 11.31
C GLY A 403 -17.96 1.06 12.75
N GLU A 404 -18.76 2.06 13.14
CA GLU A 404 -18.74 2.66 14.48
C GLU A 404 -20.08 2.52 15.21
N ALA A 405 -21.20 2.87 14.58
CA ALA A 405 -22.50 2.91 15.25
C ALA A 405 -23.67 2.49 14.34
N ALA A 406 -24.42 1.48 14.76
CA ALA A 406 -25.68 1.07 14.15
C ALA A 406 -26.87 1.65 14.93
N TYR A 407 -27.79 2.33 14.26
CA TYR A 407 -29.00 2.86 14.88
C TYR A 407 -30.11 1.80 14.97
N ILE A 408 -30.59 1.55 16.19
CA ILE A 408 -31.61 0.55 16.51
C ILE A 408 -32.96 1.27 16.68
N PRO A 409 -33.84 1.34 15.66
CA PRO A 409 -35.16 1.95 15.79
C PRO A 409 -36.02 1.20 16.83
N PHE A 410 -36.67 1.95 17.72
CA PHE A 410 -37.63 1.42 18.70
C PHE A 410 -38.78 2.41 19.00
N PRO A 411 -39.96 1.96 19.44
CA PRO A 411 -40.40 0.58 19.45
C PRO A 411 -40.81 0.14 18.03
N VAL A 412 -40.17 -0.91 17.53
CA VAL A 412 -40.46 -1.58 16.26
C VAL A 412 -40.57 -3.06 16.56
N ALA A 413 -41.77 -3.61 16.37
CA ALA A 413 -41.99 -5.05 16.48
C ALA A 413 -41.71 -5.70 15.13
N ILE A 414 -40.72 -6.59 15.11
CA ILE A 414 -40.44 -7.45 13.96
C ILE A 414 -41.10 -8.80 14.17
N LYS A 415 -41.76 -9.31 13.15
CA LYS A 415 -42.32 -10.65 13.16
C LYS A 415 -41.24 -11.63 12.71
N VAL A 416 -40.55 -12.24 13.67
CA VAL A 416 -39.57 -13.30 13.39
C VAL A 416 -40.25 -14.51 12.77
N ASP A 417 -40.26 -14.58 11.44
CA ASP A 417 -40.90 -15.63 10.64
C ASP A 417 -40.05 -16.10 9.44
N GLY A 418 -38.83 -15.55 9.31
CA GLY A 418 -37.89 -15.89 8.25
C GLY A 418 -38.12 -15.12 6.95
N GLN A 419 -38.95 -14.07 6.97
CA GLN A 419 -39.12 -13.13 5.86
C GLN A 419 -38.67 -11.73 6.28
N LEU A 420 -38.23 -10.91 5.32
CA LEU A 420 -37.65 -9.58 5.58
C LEU A 420 -38.57 -8.42 5.15
N ASP A 421 -39.85 -8.68 4.87
CA ASP A 421 -40.79 -7.68 4.35
C ASP A 421 -41.09 -6.54 5.33
N ASP A 422 -41.06 -6.81 6.64
CA ASP A 422 -41.20 -5.81 7.70
C ASP A 422 -39.91 -5.04 8.03
N TRP A 423 -38.79 -5.36 7.35
CA TRP A 423 -37.51 -4.65 7.49
C TRP A 423 -37.31 -3.49 6.50
N SER A 424 -38.27 -3.25 5.59
CA SER A 424 -38.14 -2.29 4.47
C SER A 424 -37.86 -0.82 4.85
N GLN A 425 -38.12 -0.43 6.11
CA GLN A 425 -37.85 0.91 6.63
C GLN A 425 -36.61 0.98 7.53
N ILE A 426 -35.90 -0.15 7.72
CA ILE A 426 -34.70 -0.27 8.55
C ILE A 426 -33.48 -0.34 7.65
N HIS A 427 -32.42 0.37 8.03
CA HIS A 427 -31.18 0.42 7.27
C HIS A 427 -30.40 -0.91 7.37
N PHE A 428 -30.09 -1.51 6.23
CA PHE A 428 -29.17 -2.65 6.13
C PHE A 428 -27.74 -2.15 5.88
N ILE A 429 -26.88 -2.39 6.86
CA ILE A 429 -25.47 -2.02 6.85
C ILE A 429 -24.70 -3.07 6.07
N THR A 430 -23.88 -2.66 5.10
CA THR A 430 -23.03 -3.57 4.33
C THR A 430 -21.65 -3.71 4.98
N VAL A 431 -21.17 -4.94 5.06
CA VAL A 431 -19.86 -5.30 5.60
C VAL A 431 -19.13 -6.13 4.56
N ASP A 432 -18.11 -5.54 3.97
CA ASP A 432 -17.24 -6.08 2.91
C ASP A 432 -15.75 -5.93 3.30
N LYS A 433 -15.49 -5.73 4.60
CA LYS A 433 -14.17 -5.56 5.21
C LYS A 433 -13.95 -6.60 6.32
N GLY A 434 -12.70 -6.85 6.69
CA GLY A 434 -12.31 -7.84 7.69
C GLY A 434 -10.87 -8.32 7.52
N THR A 435 -10.46 -9.34 8.29
CA THR A 435 -9.07 -9.81 8.33
C THR A 435 -8.72 -10.78 7.21
N ALA A 436 -9.71 -11.42 6.63
CA ALA A 436 -9.58 -12.29 5.47
C ALA A 436 -10.78 -12.02 4.58
N LEU A 437 -10.58 -11.28 3.48
CA LEU A 437 -11.66 -10.95 2.56
C LEU A 437 -11.87 -12.07 1.58
N SER A 438 -13.12 -12.24 1.16
CA SER A 438 -13.38 -13.18 0.11
C SER A 438 -12.70 -12.76 -1.19
N LYS A 439 -12.15 -13.78 -1.79
CA LYS A 439 -11.57 -13.81 -3.13
C LYS A 439 -12.67 -13.76 -4.21
N ASP A 440 -13.88 -14.15 -3.88
CA ASP A 440 -15.07 -14.02 -4.73
C ASP A 440 -16.14 -13.18 -4.01
N PRO A 441 -16.51 -12.01 -4.53
CA PRO A 441 -17.59 -11.20 -3.97
C PRO A 441 -18.94 -11.92 -3.83
N ALA A 442 -19.16 -12.97 -4.63
CA ALA A 442 -20.34 -13.84 -4.59
C ALA A 442 -20.25 -14.97 -3.55
N GLU A 443 -19.09 -15.16 -2.91
CA GLU A 443 -18.82 -16.22 -1.93
C GLU A 443 -18.32 -15.61 -0.63
N ASN A 444 -19.16 -15.43 0.38
CA ASN A 444 -18.79 -14.75 1.63
C ASN A 444 -18.21 -13.33 1.44
N GLY A 445 -18.39 -12.72 0.26
CA GLY A 445 -17.74 -11.46 -0.11
C GLY A 445 -18.34 -10.21 0.52
N SER A 446 -19.58 -10.32 0.98
CA SER A 446 -20.16 -9.32 1.87
C SER A 446 -21.27 -9.93 2.70
N LEU A 447 -21.49 -9.37 3.88
CA LEU A 447 -22.71 -9.58 4.65
C LEU A 447 -23.42 -8.24 4.82
N LYS A 448 -24.74 -8.29 4.90
CA LYS A 448 -25.57 -7.13 5.25
C LYS A 448 -26.33 -7.46 6.50
N PHE A 449 -26.42 -6.51 7.43
CA PHE A 449 -27.21 -6.70 8.64
C PHE A 449 -28.03 -5.47 9.02
N ALA A 450 -29.14 -5.71 9.69
CA ALA A 450 -30.04 -4.70 10.24
C ALA A 450 -30.45 -5.09 11.66
N VAL A 451 -30.75 -4.08 12.48
CA VAL A 451 -31.18 -4.27 13.88
C VAL A 451 -32.36 -3.36 14.20
N ALA A 452 -33.29 -3.85 15.01
CA ALA A 452 -34.46 -3.11 15.51
C ALA A 452 -34.85 -3.62 16.90
N ALA A 453 -35.70 -2.90 17.63
CA ALA A 453 -36.14 -3.37 18.94
C ALA A 453 -37.55 -2.91 19.29
N ASP A 454 -38.26 -3.73 20.07
CA ASP A 454 -39.42 -3.30 20.85
C ASP A 454 -39.01 -3.07 22.31
N GLU A 455 -39.97 -2.98 23.25
CA GLU A 455 -39.68 -2.72 24.66
C GLU A 455 -38.94 -3.86 25.38
N LYS A 456 -38.94 -5.08 24.83
CA LYS A 456 -38.48 -6.30 25.49
C LYS A 456 -37.56 -7.15 24.64
N THR A 457 -37.45 -6.87 23.35
CA THR A 457 -36.74 -7.72 22.41
C THR A 457 -35.93 -6.87 21.44
N ILE A 458 -34.67 -7.26 21.25
CA ILE A 458 -33.87 -6.79 20.12
C ILE A 458 -33.92 -7.84 19.01
N TYR A 459 -34.18 -7.38 17.80
CA TYR A 459 -34.27 -8.17 16.58
C TYR A 459 -33.04 -7.89 15.73
N ALA A 460 -32.52 -8.93 15.08
CA ALA A 460 -31.44 -8.81 14.11
C ALA A 460 -31.75 -9.66 12.88
N ALA A 461 -31.52 -9.08 11.71
CA ALA A 461 -31.52 -9.78 10.44
C ALA A 461 -30.15 -9.60 9.79
N ALA A 462 -29.60 -10.69 9.27
CA ALA A 462 -28.38 -10.65 8.49
C ALA A 462 -28.52 -11.53 7.27
N VAL A 463 -27.95 -11.09 6.15
CA VAL A 463 -27.79 -11.90 4.95
C VAL A 463 -26.35 -11.88 4.52
N MET A 464 -25.81 -13.03 4.19
CA MET A 464 -24.48 -13.18 3.62
C MET A 464 -24.64 -13.54 2.15
N VAL A 465 -23.87 -12.86 1.30
CA VAL A 465 -23.64 -13.33 -0.06
C VAL A 465 -22.71 -14.52 0.08
N ASP A 466 -23.15 -15.69 -0.34
CA ASP A 466 -22.50 -16.98 -0.12
C ASP A 466 -23.08 -17.96 -1.15
N LYS A 467 -22.32 -18.23 -2.21
CA LYS A 467 -22.75 -19.12 -3.29
C LYS A 467 -22.60 -20.60 -2.85
N THR A 468 -21.76 -20.90 -1.87
CA THR A 468 -21.42 -22.25 -1.38
C THR A 468 -21.52 -22.35 0.14
N ILE A 469 -22.73 -22.64 0.61
CA ILE A 469 -23.02 -22.80 2.03
C ILE A 469 -22.44 -24.12 2.58
N ILE A 470 -21.36 -24.04 3.34
CA ILE A 470 -20.65 -25.08 4.09
C ILE A 470 -21.12 -25.11 5.54
N THR A 471 -21.70 -26.25 5.94
CA THR A 471 -22.13 -26.47 7.33
C THR A 471 -22.06 -27.95 7.74
N GLY A 472 -21.86 -28.21 9.03
CA GLY A 472 -21.84 -29.54 9.63
C GLY A 472 -20.58 -30.35 9.31
N LYS A 473 -19.46 -29.67 9.01
CA LYS A 473 -18.18 -30.29 8.65
C LYS A 473 -17.21 -30.38 9.82
N HIS A 474 -17.34 -29.51 10.82
CA HIS A 474 -16.37 -29.35 11.92
C HIS A 474 -16.90 -29.66 13.33
N ASP A 475 -17.95 -30.47 13.45
CA ASP A 475 -18.62 -30.78 14.72
C ASP A 475 -18.92 -29.50 15.54
N ASN A 476 -18.20 -29.27 16.65
CA ASN A 476 -18.42 -28.10 17.53
C ASN A 476 -17.58 -26.86 17.13
N ALA A 477 -16.69 -26.97 16.15
CA ALA A 477 -15.83 -25.87 15.71
C ALA A 477 -16.49 -25.05 14.58
N TYR A 478 -17.72 -24.59 14.84
CA TYR A 478 -18.53 -23.83 13.87
C TYR A 478 -17.91 -22.51 13.41
N TRP A 479 -16.92 -21.97 14.14
CA TRP A 479 -16.15 -20.81 13.69
C TRP A 479 -15.26 -21.12 12.49
N ASN A 480 -15.07 -22.40 12.14
CA ASN A 480 -14.25 -22.87 11.03
C ASN A 480 -15.10 -23.28 9.80
N GLU A 481 -16.40 -22.99 9.79
CA GLU A 481 -17.32 -23.15 8.65
C GLU A 481 -18.17 -21.88 8.51
N ASP A 482 -19.15 -21.87 7.58
CA ASP A 482 -19.99 -20.69 7.39
C ASP A 482 -20.81 -20.41 8.66
N SER A 483 -20.62 -19.23 9.20
CA SER A 483 -21.37 -18.78 10.36
C SER A 483 -21.37 -17.25 10.44
N MET A 484 -22.47 -16.70 10.95
CA MET A 484 -22.56 -15.28 11.27
C MET A 484 -22.61 -15.10 12.78
N GLU A 485 -21.80 -14.17 13.27
CA GLU A 485 -21.62 -13.93 14.70
C GLU A 485 -22.20 -12.57 15.07
N PHE A 486 -23.22 -12.59 15.94
CA PHE A 486 -23.84 -11.40 16.49
C PHE A 486 -23.44 -11.21 17.95
N TYR A 487 -22.81 -10.09 18.24
CA TYR A 487 -22.24 -9.78 19.55
C TYR A 487 -23.04 -8.67 20.22
N LEU A 488 -23.35 -8.87 21.51
CA LEU A 488 -24.05 -7.89 22.33
C LEU A 488 -23.35 -7.71 23.67
N ASN A 489 -23.07 -6.45 24.03
CA ASN A 489 -22.69 -6.04 25.37
C ASN A 489 -23.83 -5.22 25.98
N LEU A 490 -24.60 -5.86 26.86
CA LEU A 490 -25.74 -5.27 27.56
C LEU A 490 -25.41 -4.89 29.01
N SER A 491 -24.13 -4.99 29.42
CA SER A 491 -23.71 -4.75 30.80
C SER A 491 -23.73 -3.27 31.22
N GLY A 492 -23.79 -2.36 30.23
CA GLY A 492 -23.63 -0.92 30.43
C GLY A 492 -22.17 -0.44 30.53
N ASP A 493 -21.19 -1.36 30.56
CA ASP A 493 -19.77 -1.03 30.46
C ASP A 493 -19.26 -1.30 29.04
N LEU A 494 -19.28 -0.27 28.19
CA LEU A 494 -18.82 -0.35 26.79
C LEU A 494 -17.30 -0.51 26.66
N ALA A 495 -16.53 -0.37 27.76
CA ALA A 495 -15.08 -0.54 27.79
C ALA A 495 -14.65 -1.91 28.33
N ALA A 496 -15.60 -2.80 28.64
CA ALA A 496 -15.32 -4.12 29.19
C ALA A 496 -14.34 -4.90 28.30
N THR A 497 -13.18 -5.28 28.86
CA THR A 497 -12.14 -6.02 28.14
C THR A 497 -12.25 -7.54 28.25
N ALA A 498 -13.30 -8.02 28.94
CA ALA A 498 -13.59 -9.44 29.11
C ALA A 498 -15.11 -9.69 29.14
N TYR A 499 -15.52 -10.91 28.77
CA TYR A 499 -16.91 -11.34 28.76
C TYR A 499 -17.43 -11.58 30.19
N ASN A 500 -18.50 -10.88 30.56
CA ASN A 500 -19.30 -11.14 31.77
C ASN A 500 -20.70 -11.68 31.39
N ASP A 501 -21.58 -11.94 32.36
CA ASP A 501 -22.88 -12.58 32.10
C ASP A 501 -23.81 -11.79 31.17
N ASP A 502 -23.59 -10.47 31.02
CA ASP A 502 -24.35 -9.57 30.16
C ASP A 502 -23.62 -9.21 28.86
N VAL A 503 -22.49 -9.87 28.59
CA VAL A 503 -21.77 -9.79 27.31
C VAL A 503 -21.71 -11.17 26.68
N PHE A 504 -22.19 -11.29 25.45
CA PHE A 504 -22.28 -12.59 24.79
C PHE A 504 -22.12 -12.49 23.26
N GLN A 505 -21.63 -13.58 22.70
CA GLN A 505 -21.46 -13.82 21.27
C GLN A 505 -22.46 -14.92 20.87
N LEU A 506 -23.30 -14.63 19.88
CA LEU A 506 -24.26 -15.55 19.29
C LEU A 506 -23.75 -15.94 17.90
N ASN A 507 -23.17 -17.13 17.79
CA ASN A 507 -22.75 -17.70 16.53
C ASN A 507 -23.89 -18.55 15.94
N ILE A 508 -24.38 -18.15 14.76
CA ILE A 508 -25.49 -18.79 14.04
C ILE A 508 -24.95 -19.39 12.76
N ASN A 509 -25.34 -20.62 12.46
CA ASN A 509 -24.82 -21.37 11.32
C ASN A 509 -25.97 -21.83 10.39
N PRO A 510 -25.67 -22.16 9.11
CA PRO A 510 -26.69 -22.49 8.14
C PRO A 510 -27.38 -23.85 8.34
N SER A 511 -26.93 -24.71 9.27
CA SER A 511 -27.52 -26.06 9.45
C SER A 511 -28.98 -26.03 9.92
N ASP A 512 -29.45 -24.92 10.50
CA ASP A 512 -30.85 -24.75 10.91
C ASP A 512 -31.78 -24.33 9.75
N MET A 513 -31.27 -24.24 8.52
CA MET A 513 -32.07 -23.86 7.36
C MET A 513 -33.23 -24.85 7.13
N GLY A 514 -34.45 -24.31 7.07
CA GLY A 514 -35.68 -25.10 6.95
C GLY A 514 -36.26 -25.60 8.28
N ASN A 515 -35.66 -25.25 9.43
CA ASN A 515 -36.28 -25.45 10.74
C ASN A 515 -37.57 -24.62 10.84
N THR A 516 -38.66 -25.23 11.28
CA THR A 516 -39.98 -24.58 11.43
C THR A 516 -40.31 -24.21 12.88
N ASP A 517 -39.42 -24.50 13.83
CA ASP A 517 -39.57 -24.20 15.25
C ASP A 517 -38.52 -23.17 15.67
N PRO A 518 -38.89 -21.88 15.86
CA PRO A 518 -37.94 -20.80 16.10
C PRO A 518 -37.25 -20.93 17.45
N THR A 519 -37.76 -21.77 18.36
CA THR A 519 -37.17 -22.01 19.69
C THR A 519 -36.05 -23.05 19.68
N LYS A 520 -35.79 -23.68 18.52
CA LYS A 520 -34.77 -24.71 18.33
C LYS A 520 -33.60 -24.26 17.46
N LEU A 521 -33.37 -22.95 17.37
CA LEU A 521 -32.18 -22.42 16.70
C LEU A 521 -30.91 -22.89 17.44
N THR A 522 -29.95 -23.42 16.69
CA THR A 522 -28.65 -23.84 17.19
C THR A 522 -27.75 -22.61 17.29
N VAL A 523 -27.33 -22.28 18.52
CA VAL A 523 -26.46 -21.12 18.79
C VAL A 523 -25.25 -21.57 19.60
N THR A 524 -24.06 -21.09 19.22
CA THR A 524 -22.80 -21.29 19.96
C THR A 524 -22.12 -19.95 20.25
N GLY A 525 -20.91 -19.96 20.83
CA GLY A 525 -20.12 -18.74 21.08
C GLY A 525 -19.78 -18.54 22.57
N THR A 526 -19.28 -17.36 22.92
CA THR A 526 -19.00 -17.01 24.33
C THR A 526 -20.27 -16.53 25.05
N ASN A 527 -20.56 -17.09 26.22
CA ASN A 527 -21.70 -16.73 27.08
C ASN A 527 -23.11 -16.81 26.43
N PHE A 528 -23.26 -17.47 25.27
CA PHE A 528 -24.54 -17.56 24.55
C PHE A 528 -25.70 -18.13 25.39
N GLY A 529 -25.42 -19.04 26.34
CA GLY A 529 -26.43 -19.60 27.24
C GLY A 529 -27.09 -18.59 28.17
N ASN A 530 -26.49 -17.40 28.33
CA ASN A 530 -27.06 -16.28 29.09
C ASN A 530 -28.00 -15.41 28.24
N ALA A 531 -28.14 -15.70 26.93
CA ALA A 531 -29.08 -15.05 26.03
C ALA A 531 -30.24 -16.00 25.70
N LYS A 532 -31.47 -15.50 25.74
CA LYS A 532 -32.63 -16.24 25.22
C LYS A 532 -32.85 -15.82 23.78
N VAL A 533 -32.57 -16.73 22.86
CA VAL A 533 -32.62 -16.49 21.42
C VAL A 533 -33.67 -17.38 20.78
N SER A 534 -34.42 -16.83 19.84
CA SER A 534 -35.29 -17.58 18.93
C SER A 534 -35.20 -17.01 17.54
N GLY A 535 -35.27 -17.83 16.50
CA GLY A 535 -35.20 -17.33 15.13
C GLY A 535 -35.18 -18.39 14.06
N TYR A 536 -35.00 -17.94 12.83
CA TYR A 536 -34.97 -18.76 11.63
C TYR A 536 -33.72 -18.48 10.81
N VAL A 537 -33.29 -19.50 10.08
CA VAL A 537 -32.29 -19.41 9.02
C VAL A 537 -32.98 -19.69 7.69
N PHE A 538 -32.73 -18.85 6.69
CA PHE A 538 -33.38 -18.91 5.38
C PHE A 538 -32.39 -18.71 4.23
N LYS A 539 -32.83 -19.07 3.02
CA LYS A 539 -32.05 -18.91 1.79
C LYS A 539 -32.42 -17.61 1.07
N THR A 540 -31.43 -16.91 0.54
CA THR A 540 -31.59 -15.68 -0.27
C THR A 540 -31.26 -15.97 -1.75
N LYS A 541 -31.31 -14.99 -2.68
CA LYS A 541 -30.87 -15.23 -4.08
C LYS A 541 -29.38 -15.54 -4.15
N THR A 542 -28.63 -14.88 -3.29
CA THR A 542 -27.18 -14.76 -3.39
C THR A 542 -26.47 -15.46 -2.24
N GLY A 543 -27.20 -16.09 -1.33
CA GLY A 543 -26.65 -16.93 -0.26
C GLY A 543 -27.68 -17.28 0.80
N TRP A 544 -27.43 -16.91 2.04
CA TRP A 544 -28.31 -17.22 3.16
C TRP A 544 -28.41 -16.07 4.15
N GLY A 545 -29.33 -16.20 5.08
CA GLY A 545 -29.51 -15.22 6.13
C GLY A 545 -30.17 -15.82 7.36
N PHE A 546 -30.21 -15.04 8.42
CA PHE A 546 -31.01 -15.32 9.59
C PHE A 546 -31.89 -14.13 9.95
N GLU A 547 -32.93 -14.44 10.71
CA GLU A 547 -33.74 -13.48 11.45
C GLU A 547 -33.92 -14.01 12.88
N ILE A 548 -33.50 -13.23 13.88
CA ILE A 548 -33.53 -13.63 15.29
C ILE A 548 -34.16 -12.57 16.19
N ALA A 549 -34.65 -13.02 17.33
CA ALA A 549 -35.07 -12.24 18.48
C ALA A 549 -34.21 -12.62 19.70
N VAL A 550 -33.74 -11.61 20.44
CA VAL A 550 -33.00 -11.77 21.70
C VAL A 550 -33.76 -11.02 22.81
N ASP A 551 -34.06 -11.73 23.90
CA ASP A 551 -34.77 -11.17 25.07
C ASP A 551 -33.90 -10.15 25.82
N LEU A 552 -34.40 -8.93 25.96
CA LEU A 552 -33.79 -7.85 26.76
C LEU A 552 -34.30 -7.82 28.20
N ALA A 553 -35.37 -8.56 28.52
CA ALA A 553 -36.07 -8.46 29.80
C ALA A 553 -35.13 -8.74 30.99
N GLY A 554 -34.98 -7.73 31.85
CA GLY A 554 -34.13 -7.80 33.04
C GLY A 554 -32.66 -7.43 32.80
N LYS A 555 -32.25 -7.13 31.57
CA LYS A 555 -30.88 -6.66 31.24
C LYS A 555 -30.85 -5.15 31.00
N ILE A 556 -31.61 -4.68 30.02
CA ILE A 556 -31.73 -3.25 29.68
C ILE A 556 -33.18 -2.87 29.35
N THR A 557 -33.49 -1.57 29.36
CA THR A 557 -34.76 -1.04 28.87
C THR A 557 -34.48 -0.05 27.74
N PRO A 558 -34.92 -0.33 26.49
CA PRO A 558 -34.69 0.57 25.35
C PRO A 558 -35.15 2.00 25.63
N ALA A 559 -34.25 2.95 25.41
CA ALA A 559 -34.49 4.38 25.58
C ALA A 559 -33.74 5.17 24.48
N HIS A 560 -34.26 6.34 24.11
CA HIS A 560 -33.67 7.13 23.03
C HIS A 560 -32.26 7.59 23.43
N GLY A 561 -31.27 7.28 22.60
CA GLY A 561 -29.86 7.55 22.87
C GLY A 561 -29.19 6.56 23.83
N LEU A 562 -29.87 5.48 24.25
CA LEU A 562 -29.21 4.41 25.01
C LEU A 562 -28.23 3.68 24.09
N GLU A 563 -27.03 3.43 24.61
CA GLU A 563 -25.96 2.72 23.90
C GLU A 563 -25.69 1.34 24.48
N ILE A 564 -25.39 0.41 23.58
CA ILE A 564 -24.90 -0.94 23.87
C ILE A 564 -23.68 -1.24 23.00
N GLY A 565 -22.85 -2.20 23.39
CA GLY A 565 -21.82 -2.72 22.49
C GLY A 565 -22.48 -3.66 21.49
N LEU A 566 -22.20 -3.47 20.21
CA LEU A 566 -22.76 -4.26 19.11
C LEU A 566 -21.67 -4.62 18.12
N GLN A 567 -21.65 -5.84 17.62
CA GLN A 567 -20.73 -6.23 16.56
C GLN A 567 -21.38 -7.31 15.68
N MET A 568 -21.05 -7.28 14.39
CA MET A 568 -21.43 -8.30 13.41
C MET A 568 -20.19 -8.80 12.70
N GLN A 569 -20.04 -10.12 12.63
CA GLN A 569 -18.96 -10.76 11.89
C GLN A 569 -19.48 -11.91 11.05
N GLY A 570 -18.75 -12.21 9.99
CA GLY A 570 -18.99 -13.37 9.14
C GLY A 570 -17.76 -14.25 9.11
N ASN A 571 -17.90 -15.50 9.52
CA ASN A 571 -16.97 -16.56 9.16
C ASN A 571 -17.50 -17.15 7.85
N GLY A 572 -16.70 -17.07 6.80
CA GLY A 572 -17.00 -17.71 5.53
C GLY A 572 -16.01 -18.84 5.27
N ALA A 573 -16.51 -19.95 4.75
CA ALA A 573 -15.77 -21.10 4.30
C ALA A 573 -16.18 -21.41 2.87
N SER A 574 -15.33 -21.09 1.90
CA SER A 574 -15.63 -21.36 0.47
C SER A 574 -15.51 -22.84 0.09
N GLU A 575 -14.75 -23.64 0.86
CA GLU A 575 -14.53 -25.07 0.58
C GLU A 575 -14.82 -25.99 1.78
N MET A 576 -14.09 -25.80 2.89
CA MET A 576 -14.17 -26.67 4.07
C MET A 576 -13.83 -25.94 5.36
N ASP A 577 -12.68 -25.28 5.41
CA ASP A 577 -12.23 -24.48 6.55
C ASP A 577 -12.51 -23.00 6.31
N ARG A 578 -12.63 -22.23 7.39
CA ARG A 578 -12.83 -20.77 7.31
C ARG A 578 -11.66 -20.13 6.59
N ASP A 579 -11.95 -19.51 5.45
CA ASP A 579 -11.01 -18.75 4.63
C ASP A 579 -11.41 -17.27 4.49
N VAL A 580 -12.61 -16.91 4.95
CA VAL A 580 -13.13 -15.56 4.99
C VAL A 580 -13.50 -15.17 6.42
N LYS A 581 -13.11 -13.95 6.80
CA LYS A 581 -13.49 -13.30 8.06
C LYS A 581 -13.87 -11.86 7.77
N LEU A 582 -15.17 -11.59 7.79
CA LEU A 582 -15.75 -10.24 7.70
C LEU A 582 -15.98 -9.66 9.09
N ILE A 583 -15.68 -8.37 9.28
CA ILE A 583 -15.78 -7.68 10.57
C ILE A 583 -16.36 -6.27 10.36
N TRP A 584 -17.50 -5.98 11.01
CA TRP A 584 -18.12 -4.66 10.90
C TRP A 584 -17.37 -3.57 11.68
N SER A 585 -17.09 -3.80 12.97
CA SER A 585 -16.45 -2.80 13.83
C SER A 585 -15.06 -2.41 13.31
N SER A 586 -14.84 -1.12 13.11
CA SER A 586 -13.52 -0.57 12.77
C SER A 586 -12.51 -0.72 13.91
N ALA A 587 -12.97 -0.98 15.15
CA ALA A 587 -12.09 -1.20 16.30
C ALA A 587 -11.50 -2.62 16.34
N ASP A 588 -12.11 -3.61 15.66
CA ASP A 588 -11.58 -4.97 15.58
C ASP A 588 -10.92 -5.24 14.23
N THR A 589 -9.62 -5.01 14.16
CA THR A 589 -8.82 -5.21 12.94
C THR A 589 -8.15 -6.57 12.89
N SER A 590 -8.44 -7.48 13.82
CA SER A 590 -7.64 -8.72 14.00
C SER A 590 -8.44 -9.93 14.52
N ASP A 591 -9.77 -9.96 14.36
CA ASP A 591 -10.64 -11.07 14.80
C ASP A 591 -10.51 -11.37 16.31
N ASN A 592 -10.54 -10.31 17.13
CA ASN A 592 -10.35 -10.39 18.60
C ASN A 592 -11.62 -10.09 19.41
N SER A 593 -12.73 -9.71 18.77
CA SER A 593 -14.00 -9.43 19.43
C SER A 593 -14.49 -10.59 20.32
N TRP A 594 -14.19 -11.84 19.97
CA TRP A 594 -14.59 -13.02 20.76
C TRP A 594 -13.89 -13.15 22.12
N GLN A 595 -12.81 -12.40 22.36
CA GLN A 595 -12.12 -12.33 23.66
C GLN A 595 -12.24 -10.95 24.34
N ASN A 596 -12.33 -9.88 23.54
CA ASN A 596 -12.28 -8.51 24.03
C ASN A 596 -13.51 -7.69 23.57
N PRO A 597 -14.55 -7.56 24.42
CA PRO A 597 -15.75 -6.78 24.10
C PRO A 597 -15.52 -5.28 23.89
N SER A 598 -14.37 -4.73 24.31
CA SER A 598 -14.06 -3.31 24.09
C SER A 598 -13.88 -2.97 22.61
N LEU A 599 -13.75 -3.98 21.74
CA LEU A 599 -13.60 -3.86 20.29
C LEU A 599 -14.95 -3.86 19.54
N PHE A 600 -16.07 -4.04 20.24
CA PHE A 600 -17.39 -3.94 19.62
C PHE A 600 -17.64 -2.50 19.13
N GLY A 601 -18.40 -2.37 18.05
CA GLY A 601 -19.02 -1.10 17.67
C GLY A 601 -20.13 -0.71 18.65
N ARG A 602 -20.98 0.25 18.27
CA ARG A 602 -22.07 0.76 19.11
C ARG A 602 -23.43 0.42 18.49
N GLY A 603 -24.37 -0.03 19.32
CA GLY A 603 -25.79 -0.05 18.99
C GLY A 603 -26.49 1.10 19.71
N ILE A 604 -27.09 2.03 18.99
CA ILE A 604 -27.74 3.22 19.56
C ILE A 604 -29.24 3.15 19.37
N PHE A 605 -30.00 3.08 20.47
CA PHE A 605 -31.45 3.05 20.41
C PHE A 605 -32.04 4.39 19.93
N PHE A 606 -32.73 4.37 18.79
CA PHE A 606 -33.37 5.53 18.18
C PHE A 606 -34.88 5.44 18.32
N LYS A 607 -35.52 6.42 18.99
CA LYS A 607 -36.97 6.39 19.15
C LYS A 607 -37.64 6.83 17.85
N VAL A 608 -38.50 5.97 17.28
CA VAL A 608 -39.21 6.28 16.02
C VAL A 608 -39.99 7.60 16.16
N GLY A 609 -39.77 8.51 15.22
CA GLY A 609 -40.36 9.85 15.22
C GLY A 609 -39.56 10.92 15.98
N SER A 610 -38.44 10.57 16.62
CA SER A 610 -37.48 11.56 17.13
C SER A 610 -36.84 12.35 16.00
N THR A 611 -36.58 13.64 16.23
CA THR A 611 -35.80 14.50 15.33
C THR A 611 -34.35 14.68 15.77
N GLU A 612 -34.05 14.33 17.02
CA GLU A 612 -32.69 14.32 17.57
C GLU A 612 -32.01 13.01 17.16
N ILE A 613 -30.88 13.12 16.48
CA ILE A 613 -30.04 11.97 16.13
C ILE A 613 -28.99 11.85 17.23
N PRO A 614 -29.09 10.85 18.13
CA PRO A 614 -28.09 10.66 19.17
C PRO A 614 -26.79 10.26 18.48
N MET A 615 -25.75 11.06 18.63
CA MET A 615 -24.42 10.59 18.25
C MET A 615 -23.99 9.54 19.26
N PRO A 616 -23.21 8.51 18.87
CA PRO A 616 -22.56 7.66 19.86
C PRO A 616 -21.88 8.61 20.84
N ASN A 617 -22.21 8.49 22.13
CA ASN A 617 -21.44 9.21 23.12
C ASN A 617 -20.01 8.80 22.86
N SER A 618 -19.19 9.80 22.55
CA SER A 618 -17.78 9.66 22.82
C SER A 618 -17.70 9.44 24.33
N SER A 619 -17.82 8.21 24.80
CA SER A 619 -16.78 7.67 25.65
C SER A 619 -15.56 7.57 24.70
N GLN A 620 -14.80 8.64 24.46
CA GLN A 620 -14.03 9.33 25.48
C GLN A 620 -13.51 8.32 26.51
N PRO A 621 -12.19 8.11 26.62
CA PRO A 621 -11.57 8.42 27.91
C PRO A 621 -12.24 9.70 28.42
N THR A 622 -13.15 9.54 29.39
CA THR A 622 -13.89 10.61 30.05
C THR A 622 -13.06 11.88 30.07
N SER A 623 -13.65 12.99 29.65
CA SER A 623 -13.15 14.35 29.82
C SER A 623 -12.23 14.46 31.05
N SER A 624 -10.94 14.27 30.82
CA SER A 624 -9.93 14.78 31.71
C SER A 624 -9.81 16.23 31.25
N THR A 625 -10.59 17.11 31.88
CA THR A 625 -10.02 18.39 32.29
C THR A 625 -8.62 18.09 32.78
N ALA A 626 -7.62 18.54 32.03
CA ALA A 626 -6.19 18.30 32.20
C ALA A 626 -5.86 17.75 33.59
N THR A 627 -5.72 16.42 33.69
CA THR A 627 -4.83 15.88 34.71
C THR A 627 -3.45 15.92 34.05
N PRO A 628 -2.62 16.95 34.28
CA PRO A 628 -1.23 16.88 33.83
C PRO A 628 -0.68 15.55 34.31
N THR A 629 -0.08 14.71 33.46
CA THR A 629 0.57 13.49 33.93
C THR A 629 1.83 13.91 34.71
N PRO A 630 1.86 13.92 36.05
CA PRO A 630 3.08 14.20 36.82
C PRO A 630 3.79 12.86 37.05
N PRO A 631 5.05 12.87 37.51
CA PRO A 631 6.13 12.08 36.95
C PRO A 631 6.08 10.58 37.28
N ALA A 632 6.77 9.82 36.41
CA ALA A 632 7.28 8.46 36.57
C ALA A 632 6.68 7.63 37.71
N GLN A 633 5.87 6.63 37.36
CA GLN A 633 5.53 5.56 38.29
C GLN A 633 6.82 4.88 38.78
N THR A 634 7.19 5.15 40.03
CA THR A 634 8.20 4.37 40.75
C THR A 634 7.72 2.92 40.78
N GLY A 635 8.48 2.01 40.15
CA GLY A 635 8.08 0.62 39.96
C GLY A 635 7.36 0.32 38.65
N SER A 636 7.82 0.88 37.52
CA SER A 636 7.37 0.49 36.18
C SER A 636 8.45 -0.28 35.42
N VAL A 637 8.02 -1.23 34.59
CA VAL A 637 8.88 -1.92 33.61
C VAL A 637 8.68 -1.24 32.26
N SER A 638 9.69 -0.50 31.83
CA SER A 638 9.70 0.21 30.53
C SER A 638 10.23 -0.71 29.45
N VAL A 639 9.48 -0.81 28.35
CA VAL A 639 9.75 -1.66 27.18
C VAL A 639 9.49 -0.84 25.92
N ASN A 640 9.92 -1.35 24.77
CA ASN A 640 9.38 -0.91 23.50
C ASN A 640 7.90 -1.33 23.43
N GLN A 641 6.99 -0.36 23.45
CA GLN A 641 5.56 -0.62 23.59
C GLN A 641 4.89 -1.10 22.29
N MET A 642 5.62 -1.10 21.17
CA MET A 642 5.18 -1.73 19.93
C MET A 642 5.65 -3.18 19.86
N GLY A 643 6.96 -3.39 20.06
CA GLY A 643 7.54 -4.72 20.03
C GLY A 643 9.01 -4.75 19.61
N TYR A 644 9.52 -5.97 19.42
CA TYR A 644 10.91 -6.25 19.10
C TYR A 644 11.04 -7.21 17.91
N PHE A 645 12.02 -6.97 17.03
CA PHE A 645 12.31 -7.88 15.93
C PHE A 645 12.86 -9.23 16.42
N ASN A 646 12.52 -10.33 15.74
CA ASN A 646 12.99 -11.68 16.08
C ASN A 646 14.52 -11.75 16.28
N ALA A 647 15.27 -11.20 15.33
CA ALA A 647 16.73 -11.21 15.33
C ALA A 647 17.35 -9.96 15.98
N GLY A 648 16.54 -9.03 16.50
CA GLY A 648 17.01 -7.81 17.15
C GLY A 648 17.31 -7.98 18.63
N VAL A 649 18.08 -7.04 19.19
CA VAL A 649 18.30 -6.92 20.65
C VAL A 649 17.00 -6.59 21.37
N LYS A 650 16.76 -7.20 22.54
CA LYS A 650 15.50 -7.05 23.31
C LYS A 650 15.79 -6.81 24.78
N ILE A 651 15.55 -5.58 25.21
CA ILE A 651 15.88 -5.12 26.57
C ILE A 651 14.69 -4.37 27.16
N GLY A 652 14.29 -4.76 28.37
CA GLY A 652 13.37 -4.02 29.23
C GLY A 652 14.07 -3.46 30.46
N ILE A 653 13.59 -2.35 31.00
CA ILE A 653 14.20 -1.62 32.12
C ILE A 653 13.22 -1.54 33.29
N LEU A 654 13.67 -1.93 34.49
CA LEU A 654 12.96 -1.67 35.74
C LEU A 654 13.61 -0.49 36.47
N ALA A 655 12.81 0.53 36.80
CA ALA A 655 13.19 1.61 37.72
C ALA A 655 12.74 1.29 39.15
N ALA A 656 13.68 0.88 40.01
CA ALA A 656 13.42 0.51 41.40
C ALA A 656 14.66 0.69 42.29
N GLU A 657 14.47 0.99 43.58
CA GLU A 657 15.58 1.17 44.53
C GLU A 657 16.45 -0.08 44.74
N GLY A 658 17.62 0.12 45.34
CA GLY A 658 18.60 -0.94 45.65
C GLY A 658 19.52 -1.30 44.48
N GLU A 659 20.57 -2.06 44.78
CA GLU A 659 21.60 -2.44 43.80
C GLU A 659 21.57 -3.93 43.42
N ALA A 660 20.90 -4.77 44.23
CA ALA A 660 20.86 -6.21 44.00
C ALA A 660 20.11 -6.54 42.69
N PRO A 661 20.63 -7.46 41.85
CA PRO A 661 19.89 -8.05 40.74
C PRO A 661 18.60 -8.73 41.21
N VAL A 662 17.56 -8.72 40.37
CA VAL A 662 16.24 -9.30 40.66
C VAL A 662 15.80 -10.24 39.54
N ALA A 663 14.90 -11.16 39.84
CA ALA A 663 14.36 -12.09 38.86
C ALA A 663 13.45 -11.39 37.86
N TRP A 664 13.47 -11.86 36.62
CA TRP A 664 12.51 -11.51 35.58
C TRP A 664 11.97 -12.76 34.88
N SER A 665 10.75 -12.65 34.36
CA SER A 665 10.15 -13.63 33.46
C SER A 665 9.49 -12.93 32.27
N LEU A 666 9.60 -13.54 31.10
CA LEU A 666 8.86 -13.17 29.91
C LEU A 666 7.66 -14.11 29.80
N VAL A 667 6.46 -13.54 29.76
CA VAL A 667 5.20 -14.26 29.82
C VAL A 667 4.43 -14.05 28.52
N ASP A 668 3.90 -15.13 27.96
CA ASP A 668 2.98 -15.06 26.82
C ASP A 668 1.67 -14.36 27.26
N ALA A 669 1.31 -13.28 26.58
CA ALA A 669 0.24 -12.39 27.02
C ALA A 669 -1.16 -13.03 26.90
N GLN A 670 -1.32 -14.08 26.08
CA GLN A 670 -2.60 -14.76 25.87
C GLN A 670 -2.80 -15.89 26.89
N THR A 671 -1.78 -16.70 27.09
CA THR A 671 -1.85 -17.91 27.93
C THR A 671 -1.43 -17.66 29.38
N GLY A 672 -0.72 -16.57 29.66
CA GLY A 672 -0.10 -16.31 30.96
C GLY A 672 1.08 -17.25 31.26
N SER A 673 1.54 -18.03 30.28
CA SER A 673 2.63 -19.00 30.45
C SER A 673 3.99 -18.32 30.41
N GLU A 674 4.89 -18.71 31.31
CA GLU A 674 6.29 -18.27 31.25
C GLU A 674 7.01 -18.91 30.06
N VAL A 675 7.63 -18.07 29.22
CA VAL A 675 8.33 -18.46 27.99
C VAL A 675 9.85 -18.36 28.17
N ALA A 676 10.31 -17.42 28.99
CA ALA A 676 11.71 -17.30 29.40
C ALA A 676 11.80 -16.67 30.79
N ASN A 677 12.92 -16.87 31.47
CA ASN A 677 13.23 -16.20 32.73
C ASN A 677 14.73 -15.92 32.86
N GLY A 678 15.09 -15.09 33.82
CA GLY A 678 16.47 -14.80 34.16
C GLY A 678 16.61 -13.83 35.33
N THR A 679 17.79 -13.24 35.43
CA THR A 679 18.13 -12.23 36.43
C THR A 679 18.53 -10.94 35.73
N THR A 680 18.13 -9.80 36.26
CA THR A 680 18.49 -8.49 35.71
C THR A 680 19.97 -8.16 35.93
N SER A 681 20.43 -7.04 35.35
CA SER A 681 21.67 -6.40 35.78
C SER A 681 21.59 -5.94 37.25
N ALA A 682 22.75 -5.60 37.83
CA ALA A 682 22.76 -4.83 39.07
C ALA A 682 22.08 -3.46 38.87
N GLY A 683 21.52 -2.92 39.95
CA GLY A 683 20.91 -1.58 39.95
C GLY A 683 21.98 -0.51 39.80
N VAL A 684 21.83 0.36 38.80
CA VAL A 684 22.74 1.48 38.53
C VAL A 684 21.96 2.79 38.65
N LYS A 685 22.51 3.77 39.36
CA LYS A 685 21.93 5.10 39.45
C LYS A 685 22.14 5.83 38.11
N ASP A 686 21.06 6.13 37.43
CA ASP A 686 21.03 6.93 36.22
C ASP A 686 20.91 8.42 36.56
N THR A 687 21.84 9.22 36.06
CA THR A 687 21.92 10.64 36.43
C THR A 687 20.85 11.49 35.75
N THR A 688 20.48 11.18 34.51
CA THR A 688 19.56 12.00 33.71
C THR A 688 18.10 11.79 34.13
N SER A 689 17.70 10.57 34.48
CA SER A 689 16.37 10.26 35.01
C SER A 689 16.24 10.32 36.53
N GLY A 690 17.38 10.29 37.24
CA GLY A 690 17.41 10.13 38.69
C GLY A 690 16.95 8.76 39.18
N ASP A 691 16.71 7.78 38.32
CA ASP A 691 16.26 6.44 38.70
C ASP A 691 17.44 5.52 39.05
N THR A 692 17.17 4.49 39.85
CA THR A 692 18.05 3.32 39.90
C THR A 692 17.46 2.27 38.96
N VAL A 693 18.17 1.97 37.87
CA VAL A 693 17.68 1.16 36.76
C VAL A 693 18.38 -0.19 36.70
N ARG A 694 17.64 -1.20 36.24
CA ARG A 694 18.14 -2.54 35.94
C ARG A 694 17.61 -3.01 34.60
N SER A 695 18.45 -3.69 33.82
CA SER A 695 18.05 -4.25 32.54
C SER A 695 17.74 -5.74 32.63
N ALA A 696 16.68 -6.16 31.95
CA ALA A 696 16.42 -7.55 31.61
C ALA A 696 16.67 -7.73 30.11
N ASP A 697 17.58 -8.64 29.77
CA ASP A 697 17.90 -8.99 28.39
C ASP A 697 17.23 -10.33 28.05
N PHE A 698 16.27 -10.28 27.13
CA PHE A 698 15.53 -11.45 26.64
C PHE A 698 15.73 -11.62 25.13
N THR A 699 16.88 -11.16 24.61
CA THR A 699 17.24 -11.20 23.19
C THR A 699 17.17 -12.61 22.59
N SER A 700 17.45 -13.63 23.40
CA SER A 700 17.40 -15.04 22.98
C SER A 700 16.01 -15.53 22.58
N VAL A 701 14.94 -14.83 22.97
CA VAL A 701 13.58 -15.18 22.56
C VAL A 701 13.33 -14.64 21.16
N THR A 702 13.07 -15.54 20.21
CA THR A 702 12.85 -15.22 18.80
C THR A 702 11.50 -15.70 18.26
N ALA A 703 10.67 -16.31 19.10
CA ALA A 703 9.35 -16.78 18.70
C ALA A 703 8.40 -15.60 18.49
N ASN A 704 7.58 -15.69 17.43
CA ASN A 704 6.53 -14.70 17.19
C ASN A 704 5.45 -14.80 18.26
N GLY A 705 4.98 -13.66 18.75
CA GLY A 705 3.91 -13.64 19.75
C GLY A 705 3.71 -12.28 20.39
N THR A 706 2.75 -12.22 21.31
CA THR A 706 2.54 -11.05 22.17
C THR A 706 2.95 -11.43 23.59
N TYR A 707 3.80 -10.61 24.20
CA TYR A 707 4.44 -10.91 25.47
C TYR A 707 4.29 -9.77 26.48
N LYS A 708 4.44 -10.10 27.76
CA LYS A 708 4.68 -9.16 28.84
C LYS A 708 6.00 -9.51 29.52
N LEU A 709 6.74 -8.50 29.95
CA LEU A 709 7.92 -8.66 30.78
C LEU A 709 7.56 -8.41 32.24
N VAL A 710 7.83 -9.37 33.11
CA VAL A 710 7.60 -9.27 34.55
C VAL A 710 8.96 -9.19 35.25
N ILE A 711 9.24 -8.10 35.95
CA ILE A 711 10.49 -7.93 36.71
C ILE A 711 10.13 -7.67 38.17
N ASN A 712 10.57 -8.55 39.07
CA ASN A 712 10.25 -8.46 40.51
C ASN A 712 8.74 -8.31 40.80
N GLY A 713 7.90 -9.02 40.04
CA GLY A 713 6.44 -9.00 40.16
C GLY A 713 5.74 -7.78 39.55
N ILE A 714 6.48 -6.88 38.89
CA ILE A 714 5.94 -5.72 38.18
C ILE A 714 5.86 -6.08 36.69
N GLU A 715 4.67 -5.94 36.09
CA GLU A 715 4.44 -6.23 34.67
C GLU A 715 4.70 -5.00 33.79
N SER A 716 5.22 -5.22 32.58
CA SER A 716 5.19 -4.26 31.48
C SER A 716 3.81 -4.23 30.81
N VAL A 717 3.59 -3.23 29.97
CA VAL A 717 2.53 -3.31 28.94
C VAL A 717 2.82 -4.46 27.97
N PRO A 718 1.79 -5.04 27.31
CA PRO A 718 2.01 -6.03 26.26
C PRO A 718 2.77 -5.46 25.06
N PHE A 719 3.59 -6.27 24.42
CA PHE A 719 4.34 -5.92 23.21
C PHE A 719 4.52 -7.13 22.29
N LYS A 720 4.78 -6.90 21.00
CA LYS A 720 5.02 -7.97 20.03
C LYS A 720 6.49 -8.42 20.01
N ILE A 721 6.75 -9.69 19.71
CA ILE A 721 8.00 -10.11 19.08
C ILE A 721 7.61 -10.65 17.70
N GLY A 722 8.24 -10.16 16.64
CA GLY A 722 7.84 -10.50 15.28
C GLY A 722 8.67 -9.81 14.20
N GLU A 723 8.43 -10.20 12.95
CA GLU A 723 9.17 -9.68 11.79
C GLU A 723 8.66 -8.28 11.42
N ASP A 724 7.34 -8.05 11.49
CA ASP A 724 6.74 -6.73 11.27
C ASP A 724 6.46 -5.99 12.60
N ILE A 725 7.31 -5.02 12.90
CA ILE A 725 7.14 -4.11 14.04
C ILE A 725 6.82 -2.69 13.57
N TYR A 726 7.51 -2.18 12.55
CA TYR A 726 7.41 -0.77 12.10
C TYR A 726 6.86 -0.60 10.68
N GLY A 727 6.35 -1.66 10.05
CA GLY A 727 5.86 -1.64 8.66
C GLY A 727 4.73 -0.63 8.42
N THR A 728 3.79 -0.51 9.36
CA THR A 728 2.75 0.55 9.32
C THR A 728 3.29 1.90 9.77
N LEU A 729 4.09 1.94 10.84
CA LEU A 729 4.63 3.18 11.40
C LEU A 729 5.41 3.98 10.36
N LYS A 730 6.26 3.35 9.55
CA LYS A 730 7.03 4.06 8.52
C LYS A 730 6.12 4.78 7.51
N LYS A 731 4.94 4.23 7.21
CA LYS A 731 3.97 4.84 6.28
C LYS A 731 3.21 5.98 6.95
N ASP A 732 2.73 5.76 8.17
CA ASP A 732 2.03 6.80 8.94
C ASP A 732 2.92 8.00 9.24
N ALA A 733 4.21 7.75 9.50
CA ALA A 733 5.20 8.80 9.69
C ALA A 733 5.40 9.66 8.42
N VAL A 734 5.22 9.11 7.21
CA VAL A 734 5.18 9.90 5.96
C VAL A 734 3.84 10.62 5.80
N MET A 735 2.74 9.97 6.17
CA MET A 735 1.41 10.59 6.10
C MET A 735 1.25 11.81 7.04
N TYR A 736 2.12 11.98 8.05
CA TYR A 736 2.24 13.23 8.80
C TYR A 736 2.47 14.44 7.89
N PHE A 737 3.30 14.30 6.85
CA PHE A 737 3.63 15.38 5.92
C PHE A 737 2.43 15.73 5.03
N TYR A 738 1.73 14.72 4.50
CA TYR A 738 0.48 14.92 3.75
C TYR A 738 -0.53 15.72 4.57
N ARG A 739 -0.71 15.35 5.85
CA ARG A 739 -1.64 16.01 6.78
C ARG A 739 -1.20 17.40 7.23
N ASN A 740 0.02 17.81 6.89
CA ASN A 740 0.54 19.16 7.10
C ASN A 740 0.70 19.94 5.79
N ARG A 741 0.23 19.44 4.64
CA ARG A 741 0.29 20.22 3.38
C ARG A 741 -0.54 21.50 3.48
N SER A 742 0.08 22.63 3.14
CA SER A 742 -0.56 23.93 2.98
C SER A 742 -1.02 24.14 1.54
N GLY A 743 -2.08 24.93 1.32
CA GLY A 743 -2.53 25.32 -0.02
C GLY A 743 -3.30 24.26 -0.80
N ILE A 744 -3.65 23.13 -0.18
CA ILE A 744 -4.41 22.03 -0.79
C ILE A 744 -5.53 21.56 0.15
N GLU A 745 -6.65 21.13 -0.42
CA GLU A 745 -7.69 20.44 0.34
C GLU A 745 -7.16 19.08 0.80
N LEU A 746 -7.25 18.82 2.10
CA LEU A 746 -7.00 17.51 2.67
C LEU A 746 -8.31 16.73 2.61
N LYS A 747 -8.45 15.84 1.63
CA LYS A 747 -9.67 15.06 1.43
C LYS A 747 -9.73 13.90 2.40
N ALA A 748 -10.95 13.55 2.83
CA ALA A 748 -11.19 12.44 3.77
C ALA A 748 -10.64 11.10 3.29
N GLU A 749 -10.69 10.82 1.98
CA GLU A 749 -10.15 9.59 1.37
C GLU A 749 -8.65 9.38 1.63
N TYR A 750 -7.87 10.45 1.80
CA TYR A 750 -6.43 10.40 2.04
C TYR A 750 -6.08 10.72 3.50
N ALA A 751 -6.67 11.80 4.02
CA ALA A 751 -6.36 12.32 5.36
C ALA A 751 -7.02 11.50 6.46
N GLY A 752 -8.21 10.94 6.20
CA GLY A 752 -9.19 10.47 7.18
C GLY A 752 -10.21 11.57 7.54
N GLU A 753 -11.48 11.21 7.73
CA GLU A 753 -12.61 12.14 7.94
C GLU A 753 -12.35 13.21 9.01
N GLN A 754 -11.81 12.81 10.17
CA GLN A 754 -11.57 13.72 11.28
C GLN A 754 -10.44 14.73 11.04
N TRP A 755 -9.56 14.47 10.06
CA TRP A 755 -8.42 15.34 9.72
C TRP A 755 -8.61 16.06 8.39
N ALA A 756 -9.68 15.73 7.65
CA ALA A 756 -10.01 16.38 6.40
C ALA A 756 -10.38 17.85 6.62
N HIS A 757 -9.92 18.72 5.75
CA HIS A 757 -10.27 20.13 5.79
C HIS A 757 -10.05 20.83 4.45
N PRO A 758 -10.75 21.96 4.19
CA PRO A 758 -10.51 22.73 2.97
C PRO A 758 -9.10 23.33 2.94
N ALA A 759 -8.67 23.76 1.75
CA ALA A 759 -7.33 24.28 1.54
C ALA A 759 -7.00 25.51 2.40
N GLY A 760 -6.02 25.37 3.28
CA GLY A 760 -5.50 26.47 4.10
C GLY A 760 -4.61 27.43 3.30
N HIS A 761 -4.61 28.71 3.67
CA HIS A 761 -3.62 29.69 3.18
C HIS A 761 -3.51 29.85 1.66
N LEU A 762 -4.62 29.75 0.90
CA LEU A 762 -4.62 29.93 -0.57
C LEU A 762 -4.08 31.29 -1.05
N THR A 763 -4.13 32.32 -0.21
CA THR A 763 -3.55 33.65 -0.49
C THR A 763 -2.02 33.66 -0.43
N ASP A 764 -1.39 32.57 0.01
CA ASP A 764 0.06 32.41 -0.06
C ASP A 764 0.57 32.48 -1.52
N ASN A 765 -0.32 32.40 -2.52
CA ASN A 765 0.03 32.61 -3.93
C ASN A 765 0.42 34.06 -4.30
N ALA A 766 0.23 35.03 -3.40
CA ALA A 766 0.58 36.43 -3.61
C ALA A 766 0.83 37.17 -2.28
N VAL A 767 1.95 36.88 -1.61
CA VAL A 767 2.31 37.43 -0.29
C VAL A 767 3.31 38.57 -0.42
N THR A 768 3.17 39.63 0.39
CA THR A 768 4.16 40.71 0.49
C THR A 768 5.23 40.42 1.55
N CYS A 769 6.41 41.05 1.42
CA CYS A 769 7.41 41.00 2.48
C CYS A 769 6.93 41.75 3.73
N PHE A 770 7.34 41.29 4.91
CA PHE A 770 7.03 42.00 6.15
C PHE A 770 7.51 43.47 6.09
N LYS A 771 6.65 44.40 6.52
CA LYS A 771 6.88 45.83 6.58
C LYS A 771 6.46 46.39 7.93
N GLY A 772 7.30 47.22 8.52
CA GLY A 772 7.04 47.87 9.81
C GLY A 772 8.13 47.59 10.82
N THR A 773 7.87 47.95 12.07
CA THR A 773 8.81 47.78 13.17
C THR A 773 8.51 46.49 13.93
N ASP A 774 9.52 45.69 14.19
CA ASP A 774 9.42 44.46 14.97
C ASP A 774 9.47 44.71 16.49
N ALA A 775 9.40 43.64 17.28
CA ALA A 775 9.43 43.70 18.74
C ALA A 775 10.78 44.19 19.32
N ASP A 776 11.86 44.07 18.55
CA ASP A 776 13.21 44.54 18.91
C ASP A 776 13.47 46.00 18.47
N GLY A 777 12.47 46.64 17.85
CA GLY A 777 12.55 48.02 17.40
C GLY A 777 13.24 48.21 16.04
N LYS A 778 13.59 47.14 15.34
CA LYS A 778 14.16 47.22 13.98
C LYS A 778 13.03 47.42 12.97
N THR A 779 13.27 48.35 12.03
CA THR A 779 12.28 48.73 11.01
C THR A 779 12.61 48.05 9.68
N TRP A 780 11.58 47.51 9.06
CA TRP A 780 11.63 46.73 7.83
C TRP A 780 10.84 47.46 6.75
N ASP A 781 11.50 47.70 5.62
CA ASP A 781 10.93 48.50 4.52
C ASP A 781 9.92 47.72 3.67
N GLY A 782 9.91 46.39 3.79
CA GLY A 782 9.16 45.48 2.92
C GLY A 782 9.75 45.40 1.51
N CYS A 783 8.99 44.82 0.58
CA CYS A 783 9.32 44.76 -0.83
C CYS A 783 8.18 45.33 -1.68
N ASP A 784 8.51 45.83 -2.87
CA ASP A 784 7.56 46.43 -3.82
C ASP A 784 6.90 45.40 -4.76
N TYR A 785 6.96 44.12 -4.38
CA TYR A 785 6.43 43.00 -5.15
C TYR A 785 5.78 41.96 -4.22
N THR A 786 5.01 41.06 -4.83
CA THR A 786 4.46 39.87 -4.16
C THR A 786 5.22 38.62 -4.57
N LEU A 787 5.26 37.62 -3.70
CA LEU A 787 5.81 36.30 -3.95
C LEU A 787 4.68 35.26 -3.95
N ASP A 788 4.75 34.29 -4.86
CA ASP A 788 4.00 33.04 -4.71
C ASP A 788 4.77 32.14 -3.77
N GLY A 789 4.30 32.01 -2.54
CA GLY A 789 4.77 31.06 -1.53
C GLY A 789 3.79 29.93 -1.26
N SER A 790 2.92 29.57 -2.22
CA SER A 790 1.91 28.52 -2.05
C SER A 790 2.51 27.10 -1.96
N GLY A 791 1.75 26.16 -1.39
CA GLY A 791 2.19 24.79 -1.13
C GLY A 791 3.09 24.68 0.11
N GLY A 792 3.88 23.60 0.14
CA GLY A 792 4.77 23.24 1.24
C GLY A 792 4.05 22.68 2.44
N TRP A 793 4.81 22.33 3.47
CA TRP A 793 4.28 21.85 4.74
C TRP A 793 4.17 22.97 5.77
N TYR A 794 3.11 22.93 6.57
CA TYR A 794 3.12 23.53 7.89
C TYR A 794 4.20 22.83 8.72
N ASP A 795 5.02 23.65 9.37
CA ASP A 795 6.27 23.19 9.98
C ASP A 795 6.07 22.32 11.19
N ALA A 796 5.08 22.69 12.00
CA ALA A 796 4.95 22.16 13.33
C ALA A 796 3.49 22.20 13.80
N GLY A 797 3.28 22.50 15.08
CA GLY A 797 1.96 22.81 15.60
C GLY A 797 1.37 24.11 15.04
N ASP A 798 2.20 24.93 14.38
CA ASP A 798 1.83 26.19 13.72
C ASP A 798 1.64 26.08 12.22
N TYR A 799 1.05 27.14 11.65
CA TYR A 799 0.82 27.22 10.21
C TYR A 799 1.95 27.98 9.48
N GLY A 800 3.08 28.25 10.12
CA GLY A 800 4.27 28.79 9.48
C GLY A 800 4.96 27.74 8.60
N LYS A 801 5.76 28.24 7.64
CA LYS A 801 6.54 27.43 6.69
C LYS A 801 7.94 28.01 6.61
N TYR A 802 8.97 27.20 6.83
CA TYR A 802 10.33 27.69 7.08
C TYR A 802 11.33 26.98 6.17
N VAL A 803 12.09 27.73 5.38
CA VAL A 803 13.00 27.16 4.37
C VAL A 803 14.16 26.40 5.01
N VAL A 804 14.65 26.86 6.16
CA VAL A 804 15.73 26.19 6.90
C VAL A 804 15.26 24.83 7.41
N ASN A 805 14.12 24.79 8.09
CA ASN A 805 13.62 23.53 8.65
C ASN A 805 13.10 22.57 7.57
N GLY A 806 12.40 23.11 6.56
CA GLY A 806 11.97 22.37 5.38
C GLY A 806 13.14 21.78 4.58
N GLY A 807 14.29 22.47 4.56
CA GLY A 807 15.52 21.99 3.94
C GLY A 807 16.00 20.65 4.51
N ILE A 808 16.27 20.59 5.82
CA ILE A 808 16.73 19.34 6.46
C ILE A 808 15.67 18.23 6.42
N ALA A 809 14.39 18.56 6.59
CA ALA A 809 13.31 17.58 6.52
C ALA A 809 13.24 16.93 5.13
N THR A 810 13.24 17.75 4.08
CA THR A 810 13.24 17.30 2.68
C THR A 810 14.48 16.46 2.38
N TRP A 811 15.67 16.93 2.76
CA TRP A 811 16.92 16.18 2.55
C TRP A 811 16.85 14.78 3.17
N THR A 812 16.27 14.65 4.37
CA THR A 812 16.20 13.38 5.09
C THR A 812 15.31 12.38 4.36
N LEU A 813 14.16 12.80 3.85
CA LEU A 813 13.27 11.94 3.05
C LEU A 813 13.94 11.52 1.73
N LEU A 814 14.57 12.47 1.03
CA LEU A 814 15.29 12.20 -0.22
C LEU A 814 16.50 11.28 0.01
N ASN A 815 17.25 11.46 1.11
CA ASN A 815 18.37 10.61 1.46
C ASN A 815 17.94 9.15 1.70
N PHE A 816 16.77 8.94 2.33
CA PHE A 816 16.21 7.61 2.48
C PHE A 816 15.92 6.98 1.12
N TYR A 817 15.21 7.70 0.23
CA TYR A 817 14.92 7.22 -1.13
C TYR A 817 16.19 6.90 -1.91
N GLU A 818 17.19 7.78 -1.93
CA GLU A 818 18.44 7.55 -2.69
C GLU A 818 19.18 6.29 -2.27
N ARG A 819 19.05 5.90 -0.99
CA ARG A 819 19.67 4.68 -0.45
C ARG A 819 18.77 3.46 -0.60
N TYR A 820 17.45 3.65 -0.61
CA TYR A 820 16.44 2.60 -0.49
C TYR A 820 15.21 2.86 -1.39
N PRO A 821 15.37 3.02 -2.72
CA PRO A 821 14.28 3.46 -3.61
C PRO A 821 13.11 2.46 -3.68
N GLN A 822 13.34 1.20 -3.32
CA GLN A 822 12.36 0.12 -3.42
C GLN A 822 11.36 0.03 -2.23
N TYR A 823 11.47 0.89 -1.21
CA TYR A 823 10.71 0.74 0.04
C TYR A 823 9.44 1.59 0.17
N PHE A 824 9.31 2.62 -0.66
CA PHE A 824 8.10 3.44 -0.80
C PHE A 824 7.76 3.53 -2.28
N LEU A 825 7.27 2.43 -2.84
CA LEU A 825 6.89 2.35 -4.25
C LEU A 825 5.67 3.24 -4.55
N ASP A 826 5.44 3.47 -5.84
CA ASP A 826 4.17 4.02 -6.31
C ASP A 826 3.00 3.21 -5.74
N GLY A 827 2.03 3.90 -5.17
CA GLY A 827 0.83 3.31 -4.57
C GLY A 827 1.00 2.77 -3.15
N SER A 828 2.11 3.06 -2.49
CA SER A 828 2.39 2.58 -1.14
C SER A 828 1.77 3.41 -0.01
N LEU A 829 1.34 4.65 -0.30
CA LEU A 829 0.74 5.64 0.60
C LEU A 829 -0.64 6.09 0.09
N SER A 830 -1.49 6.58 1.00
CA SER A 830 -2.79 7.16 0.64
C SER A 830 -2.66 8.66 0.40
N ILE A 831 -2.00 9.05 -0.70
CA ILE A 831 -1.84 10.44 -1.13
C ILE A 831 -2.44 10.67 -2.52
N PRO A 832 -2.81 11.90 -2.90
CA PRO A 832 -3.40 12.19 -4.21
C PRO A 832 -2.55 11.78 -5.40
N GLU A 833 -1.23 11.72 -5.23
CA GLU A 833 -0.27 11.36 -6.27
C GLU A 833 -0.12 9.85 -6.47
N ASN A 834 -0.73 9.02 -5.62
CA ASN A 834 -0.71 7.55 -5.74
C ASN A 834 -1.16 7.09 -7.14
N GLY A 835 -0.38 6.23 -7.77
CA GLY A 835 -0.63 5.63 -9.09
C GLY A 835 -0.08 6.44 -10.26
N ASN A 836 0.82 7.41 -10.01
CA ASN A 836 1.40 8.27 -11.04
C ASN A 836 2.70 7.72 -11.66
N GLY A 837 3.17 6.55 -11.24
CA GLY A 837 4.42 5.92 -11.67
C GLY A 837 5.68 6.43 -10.94
N VAL A 838 5.54 7.22 -9.88
CA VAL A 838 6.63 7.78 -9.06
C VAL A 838 6.51 7.23 -7.64
N SER A 839 7.64 7.13 -6.93
CA SER A 839 7.63 6.79 -5.50
C SER A 839 6.79 7.79 -4.71
N ASP A 840 5.81 7.32 -3.95
CA ASP A 840 4.96 8.20 -3.13
C ASP A 840 5.77 9.02 -2.10
N LEU A 841 6.93 8.51 -1.65
CA LEU A 841 7.86 9.27 -0.80
C LEU A 841 8.48 10.46 -1.56
N LEU A 842 8.80 10.27 -2.84
CA LEU A 842 9.27 11.36 -3.70
C LEU A 842 8.16 12.35 -4.00
N ASP A 843 6.92 11.92 -4.19
CA ASP A 843 5.79 12.83 -4.40
C ASP A 843 5.54 13.72 -3.19
N GLU A 844 5.56 13.14 -1.98
CA GLU A 844 5.47 13.93 -0.76
C GLU A 844 6.64 14.90 -0.63
N ALA A 845 7.90 14.47 -0.84
CA ALA A 845 9.05 15.36 -0.80
C ALA A 845 9.02 16.46 -1.89
N ARG A 846 8.43 16.17 -3.06
CA ARG A 846 8.25 17.15 -4.14
C ARG A 846 7.33 18.29 -3.72
N TRP A 847 6.34 18.01 -2.87
CA TRP A 847 5.43 19.04 -2.35
C TRP A 847 6.18 20.18 -1.64
N GLU A 848 7.14 19.83 -0.79
CA GLU A 848 7.99 20.82 -0.10
C GLU A 848 9.03 21.43 -1.04
N LEU A 849 9.66 20.66 -1.92
CA LEU A 849 10.61 21.18 -2.92
C LEU A 849 10.00 22.30 -3.79
N GLU A 850 8.74 22.15 -4.21
CA GLU A 850 8.03 23.21 -4.95
C GLU A 850 7.89 24.50 -4.13
N PHE A 851 7.62 24.39 -2.82
CA PHE A 851 7.61 25.54 -1.92
C PHE A 851 9.00 26.16 -1.74
N LEU A 852 10.04 25.35 -1.51
CA LEU A 852 11.41 25.86 -1.35
C LEU A 852 11.88 26.60 -2.62
N LEU A 853 11.56 26.09 -3.81
CA LEU A 853 11.85 26.76 -5.08
C LEU A 853 11.09 28.10 -5.23
N ARG A 854 9.82 28.14 -4.80
CA ARG A 854 8.98 29.34 -4.78
C ARG A 854 9.50 30.43 -3.84
N MET A 855 10.20 30.04 -2.77
CA MET A 855 10.80 30.96 -1.82
C MET A 855 12.08 31.65 -2.32
N GLN A 856 12.57 31.31 -3.53
CA GLN A 856 13.70 31.97 -4.15
C GLN A 856 13.31 33.34 -4.73
N ILE A 857 14.10 34.37 -4.42
CA ILE A 857 13.92 35.73 -4.94
C ILE A 857 14.14 35.73 -6.46
N PRO A 858 13.16 36.18 -7.27
CA PRO A 858 13.24 36.14 -8.73
C PRO A 858 14.36 37.01 -9.33
N GLU A 859 14.80 36.64 -10.53
CA GLU A 859 15.72 37.46 -11.34
C GLU A 859 15.18 38.89 -11.51
N GLY A 860 16.06 39.89 -11.45
CA GLY A 860 15.70 41.31 -11.57
C GLY A 860 15.16 41.98 -10.30
N LYS A 861 14.99 41.24 -9.20
CA LYS A 861 14.69 41.81 -7.87
C LYS A 861 15.96 42.00 -7.02
N PRO A 862 15.96 42.91 -6.02
CA PRO A 862 17.06 43.01 -5.07
C PRO A 862 17.31 41.66 -4.38
N LEU A 863 18.57 41.24 -4.29
CA LEU A 863 18.97 39.94 -3.74
C LEU A 863 18.50 38.71 -4.54
N ALA A 864 18.25 38.86 -5.86
CA ALA A 864 17.91 37.75 -6.75
C ALA A 864 18.79 36.51 -6.53
N GLY A 865 18.14 35.34 -6.45
CA GLY A 865 18.76 34.05 -6.16
C GLY A 865 18.82 33.68 -4.68
N MET A 866 18.78 34.65 -3.75
CA MET A 866 18.62 34.34 -2.31
C MET A 866 17.23 33.74 -2.04
N ALA A 867 17.06 32.96 -0.98
CA ALA A 867 15.77 32.46 -0.54
C ALA A 867 15.28 33.23 0.70
N PHE A 868 13.99 33.57 0.72
CA PHE A 868 13.32 34.07 1.92
C PHE A 868 13.41 33.03 3.04
N HIS A 869 13.54 33.49 4.29
CA HIS A 869 13.80 32.57 5.40
C HIS A 869 12.57 31.76 5.81
N LYS A 870 11.40 32.41 5.83
CA LYS A 870 10.14 31.85 6.33
C LYS A 870 8.92 32.62 5.84
N LEU A 871 7.75 31.98 5.93
CA LEU A 871 6.44 32.54 5.62
C LEU A 871 5.48 32.16 6.75
N HIS A 872 4.97 33.14 7.47
CA HIS A 872 4.05 32.90 8.59
C HIS A 872 3.18 34.12 8.90
N ASP A 873 2.29 33.95 9.88
CA ASP A 873 1.38 34.99 10.38
C ASP A 873 2.16 36.07 11.15
N ARG A 874 1.69 37.31 11.15
CA ARG A 874 2.32 38.38 11.93
C ARG A 874 2.34 38.14 13.44
N VAL A 875 1.34 37.43 13.96
CA VAL A 875 1.18 37.09 15.38
C VAL A 875 0.73 35.64 15.49
N TRP A 876 1.12 34.95 16.56
CA TRP A 876 0.72 33.57 16.78
C TRP A 876 -0.81 33.46 16.89
N SER A 877 -1.41 32.52 16.18
CA SER A 877 -2.78 32.10 16.45
C SER A 877 -2.89 31.42 17.82
N GLY A 878 -4.10 31.35 18.38
CA GLY A 878 -4.36 30.60 19.61
C GLY A 878 -4.13 29.10 19.47
N VAL A 879 -4.16 28.37 20.58
CA VAL A 879 -4.05 26.90 20.63
C VAL A 879 -5.05 26.34 21.67
N PRO A 880 -5.95 25.40 21.31
CA PRO A 880 -6.20 24.96 19.94
C PRO A 880 -6.78 26.09 19.08
N ALA A 881 -6.69 25.95 17.77
CA ALA A 881 -7.10 26.96 16.79
C ALA A 881 -7.82 26.30 15.64
N LYS A 882 -8.86 26.98 15.13
CA LYS A 882 -9.63 26.50 13.98
C LYS A 882 -8.75 26.38 12.73
N LEU A 883 -9.32 25.78 11.69
CA LEU A 883 -8.61 25.43 10.46
C LEU A 883 -7.95 26.64 9.78
N PRO A 884 -6.84 26.45 9.05
CA PRO A 884 -6.10 27.52 8.39
C PRO A 884 -6.92 28.31 7.34
N THR A 885 -8.06 27.78 6.90
CA THR A 885 -9.05 28.44 6.03
C THR A 885 -9.75 29.63 6.68
N GLU A 886 -9.72 29.73 8.02
CA GLU A 886 -10.49 30.71 8.78
C GLU A 886 -9.66 31.92 9.28
N TYR A 887 -8.36 32.00 8.93
CA TYR A 887 -7.49 33.13 9.29
C TYR A 887 -7.44 34.22 8.21
N ASP A 888 -7.38 35.48 8.63
CA ASP A 888 -7.15 36.63 7.73
C ASP A 888 -5.71 36.63 7.25
N ASN A 889 -5.51 36.01 6.10
CA ASN A 889 -4.20 35.82 5.47
C ASN A 889 -3.81 36.98 4.54
N ASN A 890 -4.53 38.09 4.60
CA ASN A 890 -4.27 39.24 3.76
C ASN A 890 -3.00 39.99 4.21
N SER A 891 -2.01 40.07 3.32
CA SER A 891 -0.74 40.76 3.56
C SER A 891 -0.83 42.29 3.36
N ASP A 892 -2.01 42.88 3.60
CA ASP A 892 -2.26 44.32 3.51
C ASP A 892 -2.05 44.98 4.87
N PHE A 893 -0.94 45.70 5.00
CA PHE A 893 -0.57 46.45 6.19
C PHE A 893 -1.59 47.51 6.63
N SER A 894 -2.55 47.89 5.78
CA SER A 894 -3.63 48.81 6.15
C SER A 894 -4.66 48.19 7.12
N LYS A 895 -4.69 46.86 7.27
CA LYS A 895 -5.68 46.13 8.08
C LYS A 895 -5.26 45.80 9.53
N GLY A 896 -4.13 46.30 10.01
CA GLY A 896 -3.73 46.21 11.42
C GLY A 896 -2.68 45.12 11.71
N LYS A 897 -2.87 44.35 12.81
CA LYS A 897 -1.92 43.30 13.28
C LYS A 897 -2.17 41.91 12.65
N THR A 898 -3.04 41.79 11.65
CA THR A 898 -3.36 40.54 10.94
C THR A 898 -2.52 40.38 9.66
N GLY A 899 -2.62 39.20 9.03
CA GLY A 899 -1.95 38.90 7.78
C GLY A 899 -0.73 37.98 7.89
N ARG A 900 -0.37 37.40 6.75
CA ARG A 900 0.82 36.58 6.53
C ARG A 900 1.81 37.29 5.65
N TYR A 901 3.09 37.04 5.90
CA TYR A 901 4.19 37.72 5.23
C TYR A 901 5.31 36.76 4.94
N VAL A 902 6.08 37.05 3.89
CA VAL A 902 7.41 36.47 3.73
C VAL A 902 8.42 37.31 4.50
N TYR A 903 9.31 36.63 5.20
CA TYR A 903 10.33 37.23 6.05
C TYR A 903 11.68 37.16 5.37
N GLU A 904 12.55 38.10 5.68
CA GLU A 904 13.78 38.45 4.98
C GLU A 904 14.61 37.24 4.53
N PRO A 905 15.30 37.35 3.38
CA PRO A 905 16.18 36.29 2.94
C PRO A 905 17.38 36.12 3.86
N THR A 906 17.77 34.86 4.09
CA THR A 906 18.99 34.52 4.81
C THR A 906 19.93 33.68 3.98
N THR A 907 21.23 33.77 4.28
CA THR A 907 22.23 32.87 3.71
C THR A 907 21.91 31.42 4.04
N ALA A 908 21.47 31.12 5.27
CA ALA A 908 21.12 29.77 5.71
C ALA A 908 19.98 29.17 4.86
N ALA A 909 18.86 29.90 4.71
CA ALA A 909 17.74 29.47 3.86
C ALA A 909 18.15 29.29 2.40
N THR A 910 18.98 30.21 1.89
CA THR A 910 19.48 30.15 0.51
C THR A 910 20.33 28.91 0.27
N LEU A 911 21.20 28.56 1.22
CA LEU A 911 22.06 27.38 1.09
C LEU A 911 21.31 26.07 1.34
N ASN A 912 20.32 26.05 2.22
CA ASN A 912 19.37 24.94 2.36
C ASN A 912 18.67 24.67 1.01
N LEU A 913 18.10 25.71 0.38
CA LEU A 913 17.53 25.61 -0.97
C LEU A 913 18.56 25.10 -1.98
N ALA A 914 19.78 25.66 -1.96
CA ALA A 914 20.83 25.23 -2.89
C ALA A 914 21.13 23.73 -2.77
N ALA A 915 21.24 23.24 -1.54
CA ALA A 915 21.55 21.85 -1.25
C ALA A 915 20.44 20.89 -1.71
N VAL A 916 19.19 21.10 -1.27
CA VAL A 916 18.08 20.20 -1.60
C VAL A 916 17.66 20.29 -3.06
N ALA A 917 17.78 21.45 -3.70
CA ALA A 917 17.51 21.59 -5.14
C ALA A 917 18.58 20.89 -6.00
N ALA A 918 19.84 20.83 -5.54
CA ALA A 918 20.84 19.99 -6.19
C ALA A 918 20.51 18.49 -6.03
N GLN A 919 20.13 18.06 -4.83
CA GLN A 919 19.67 16.69 -4.59
C GLN A 919 18.45 16.31 -5.44
N ALA A 920 17.45 17.18 -5.50
CA ALA A 920 16.30 16.99 -6.36
C ALA A 920 16.71 16.87 -7.85
N ALA A 921 17.64 17.71 -8.32
CA ALA A 921 18.07 17.66 -9.71
C ALA A 921 18.68 16.32 -10.13
N ARG A 922 19.43 15.64 -9.25
CA ARG A 922 19.98 14.31 -9.59
C ARG A 922 18.95 13.20 -9.49
N ILE A 923 18.05 13.24 -8.50
CA ILE A 923 17.02 12.21 -8.29
C ILE A 923 16.00 12.24 -9.44
N TRP A 924 15.50 13.42 -9.79
CA TRP A 924 14.44 13.55 -10.79
C TRP A 924 14.92 13.56 -12.24
N LYS A 925 16.22 13.44 -12.50
CA LYS A 925 16.78 13.54 -13.86
C LYS A 925 16.11 12.60 -14.86
N GLU A 926 15.74 11.40 -14.43
CA GLU A 926 15.10 10.38 -15.26
C GLU A 926 13.59 10.25 -15.00
N ILE A 927 13.08 10.90 -13.94
CA ILE A 927 11.67 10.87 -13.53
C ILE A 927 10.91 12.05 -14.16
N ASP A 928 11.44 13.26 -13.99
CA ASP A 928 10.93 14.52 -14.54
C ASP A 928 12.12 15.43 -14.91
N PRO A 929 12.65 15.30 -16.14
CA PRO A 929 13.84 16.05 -16.57
C PRO A 929 13.65 17.57 -16.50
N ALA A 930 12.43 18.07 -16.70
CA ALA A 930 12.14 19.50 -16.67
C ALA A 930 12.19 20.04 -15.24
N PHE A 931 11.62 19.30 -14.29
CA PHE A 931 11.76 19.61 -12.87
C PHE A 931 13.22 19.57 -12.44
N ALA A 932 13.97 18.55 -12.85
CA ALA A 932 15.39 18.41 -12.53
C ALA A 932 16.24 19.58 -13.04
N GLU A 933 16.03 20.03 -14.28
CA GLU A 933 16.72 21.20 -14.84
C GLU A 933 16.39 22.49 -14.07
N ARG A 934 15.10 22.69 -13.73
CA ARG A 934 14.65 23.83 -12.93
C ARG A 934 15.29 23.84 -11.54
N ALA A 935 15.33 22.68 -10.88
CA ALA A 935 15.95 22.52 -9.57
C ALA A 935 17.46 22.81 -9.63
N LEU A 936 18.17 22.30 -10.64
CA LEU A 936 19.60 22.58 -10.81
C LEU A 936 19.88 24.06 -11.07
N LYS A 937 19.06 24.72 -11.90
CA LYS A 937 19.17 26.16 -12.16
C LYS A 937 18.99 26.96 -10.86
N ALA A 938 17.94 26.65 -10.09
CA ALA A 938 17.66 27.30 -8.82
C ALA A 938 18.80 27.10 -7.82
N SER A 939 19.34 25.88 -7.72
CA SER A 939 20.46 25.55 -6.85
C SER A 939 21.71 26.37 -7.16
N LYS A 940 22.11 26.45 -8.43
CA LYS A 940 23.28 27.24 -8.85
C LYS A 940 23.09 28.74 -8.62
N ALA A 941 21.88 29.26 -8.84
CA ALA A 941 21.55 30.66 -8.56
C ALA A 941 21.62 30.97 -7.06
N ALA A 942 21.08 30.08 -6.22
CA ALA A 942 21.14 30.20 -4.76
C ALA A 942 22.58 30.18 -4.24
N TRP A 943 23.41 29.24 -4.72
CA TRP A 943 24.84 29.20 -4.39
C TRP A 943 25.56 30.50 -4.73
N ALA A 944 25.36 31.02 -5.94
CA ALA A 944 25.98 32.27 -6.37
C ALA A 944 25.52 33.47 -5.52
N ALA A 945 24.23 33.54 -5.20
CA ALA A 945 23.65 34.59 -4.37
C ALA A 945 24.16 34.54 -2.92
N ALA A 946 24.25 33.33 -2.33
CA ALA A 946 24.79 33.13 -0.98
C ALA A 946 26.26 33.56 -0.89
N GLN A 947 27.10 33.22 -1.89
CA GLN A 947 28.49 33.68 -1.94
C GLN A 947 28.61 35.22 -2.04
N ALA A 948 27.67 35.88 -2.71
CA ALA A 948 27.63 37.34 -2.78
C ALA A 948 27.12 37.98 -1.48
N ASN A 949 26.34 37.26 -0.68
CA ASN A 949 25.68 37.76 0.52
C ASN A 949 25.91 36.86 1.76
N PRO A 950 27.15 36.48 2.11
CA PRO A 950 27.40 35.39 3.05
C PRO A 950 27.04 35.73 4.51
N LYS A 951 26.74 37.00 4.81
CA LYS A 951 26.51 37.52 6.16
C LYS A 951 25.07 37.98 6.40
N LEU A 952 24.13 37.63 5.52
CA LEU A 952 22.71 37.83 5.76
C LEU A 952 22.18 36.72 6.67
N LEU A 953 22.54 36.82 7.96
CA LEU A 953 22.20 35.84 9.00
C LEU A 953 20.91 36.16 9.74
N GLY A 954 20.16 37.17 9.28
CA GLY A 954 18.97 37.66 9.97
C GLY A 954 17.82 36.67 9.84
N GLY A 955 17.66 35.76 10.79
CA GLY A 955 16.43 34.95 10.99
C GLY A 955 15.60 35.40 12.20
N ARG A 956 16.11 36.36 12.99
CA ARG A 956 15.44 36.88 14.18
C ARG A 956 14.40 37.92 13.81
N VAL A 957 13.15 37.62 14.18
CA VAL A 957 11.94 38.45 14.13
C VAL A 957 12.08 39.77 13.34
N PRO A 958 11.42 39.85 12.19
CA PRO A 958 10.15 40.52 12.13
C PRO A 958 9.01 39.52 12.37
N GLY A 959 7.94 39.90 13.07
CA GLY A 959 6.73 39.08 13.29
C GLY A 959 6.71 38.21 14.56
N GLU A 960 5.73 38.47 15.45
CA GLU A 960 5.50 37.75 16.71
C GLU A 960 4.69 36.44 16.50
N GLY A 961 4.83 35.79 15.35
CA GLY A 961 3.91 34.73 14.92
C GLY A 961 4.52 33.52 14.23
N GLY A 962 5.84 33.36 14.33
CA GLY A 962 6.56 32.21 13.79
C GLY A 962 7.87 31.99 14.52
N GLY A 963 8.39 30.76 14.44
CA GLY A 963 9.67 30.36 15.02
C GLY A 963 10.83 31.14 14.38
N ASP A 964 11.89 31.38 15.15
CA ASP A 964 13.03 32.14 14.67
C ASP A 964 13.90 31.36 13.68
N TYR A 965 14.17 30.08 13.95
CA TYR A 965 15.14 29.26 13.18
C TYR A 965 16.45 30.02 12.88
N GLY A 966 16.89 30.83 13.85
CA GLY A 966 18.02 31.71 13.71
C GLY A 966 19.33 30.94 13.78
N ASP A 967 20.16 31.11 12.76
CA ASP A 967 21.53 30.62 12.73
C ASP A 967 22.52 31.80 12.61
N ASN A 968 23.59 31.74 13.40
CA ASN A 968 24.63 32.77 13.46
C ASN A 968 25.90 32.36 12.70
N THR A 969 25.97 31.15 12.15
CA THR A 969 27.15 30.61 11.46
C THR A 969 26.77 29.68 10.32
N VAL A 970 26.98 30.14 9.08
CA VAL A 970 26.56 29.39 7.88
C VAL A 970 27.68 28.61 7.18
N ASP A 971 28.80 28.38 7.86
CA ASP A 971 29.96 27.70 7.25
C ASP A 971 29.61 26.24 6.87
N ASP A 972 28.73 25.61 7.65
CA ASP A 972 28.27 24.24 7.45
C ASP A 972 27.21 24.12 6.37
N GLU A 973 26.30 25.07 6.25
CA GLU A 973 25.37 25.20 5.13
C GLU A 973 26.14 25.37 3.82
N PHE A 974 27.22 26.18 3.83
CA PHE A 974 28.09 26.34 2.67
C PHE A 974 28.76 25.02 2.31
N TYR A 975 29.23 24.26 3.30
CA TYR A 975 29.81 22.94 3.07
C TYR A 975 28.77 21.96 2.51
N TRP A 976 27.59 21.90 3.09
CA TRP A 976 26.51 21.01 2.64
C TRP A 976 26.05 21.34 1.22
N ALA A 977 25.75 22.60 0.92
CA ALA A 977 25.35 23.01 -0.43
C ALA A 977 26.44 22.71 -1.47
N ALA A 978 27.72 22.96 -1.14
CA ALA A 978 28.83 22.61 -2.02
C ALA A 978 28.95 21.09 -2.23
N ALA A 979 28.73 20.29 -1.18
CA ALA A 979 28.74 18.84 -1.25
C ALA A 979 27.63 18.30 -2.18
N GLU A 980 26.39 18.79 -2.05
CA GLU A 980 25.26 18.38 -2.91
C GLU A 980 25.45 18.85 -4.36
N LEU A 981 25.93 20.08 -4.57
CA LEU A 981 26.25 20.60 -5.90
C LEU A 981 27.39 19.80 -6.55
N TYR A 982 28.42 19.43 -5.78
CA TYR A 982 29.48 18.57 -6.28
C TYR A 982 28.93 17.18 -6.64
N ALA A 983 28.16 16.55 -5.75
CA ALA A 983 27.54 15.24 -5.99
C ALA A 983 26.66 15.21 -7.24
N THR A 984 26.03 16.34 -7.56
CA THR A 984 25.09 16.49 -8.69
C THR A 984 25.77 16.86 -10.00
N THR A 985 26.81 17.70 -9.96
CA THR A 985 27.42 18.32 -11.16
C THR A 985 28.81 17.81 -11.50
N ASN A 986 29.52 17.24 -10.52
CA ASN A 986 30.95 16.90 -10.60
C ASN A 986 31.85 18.11 -10.97
N GLU A 987 31.41 19.34 -10.71
CA GLU A 987 32.21 20.53 -11.02
C GLU A 987 33.29 20.78 -9.96
N GLN A 988 34.54 20.94 -10.42
CA GLN A 988 35.73 21.10 -9.57
C GLN A 988 35.63 22.27 -8.58
N THR A 989 34.89 23.34 -8.94
CA THR A 989 34.77 24.51 -8.06
C THR A 989 34.10 24.17 -6.72
N TYR A 990 33.12 23.26 -6.73
CA TYR A 990 32.45 22.80 -5.53
C TYR A 990 33.33 21.83 -4.74
N LEU A 991 34.03 20.93 -5.43
CA LEU A 991 35.02 20.05 -4.78
C LEU A 991 36.12 20.84 -4.07
N ASP A 992 36.65 21.87 -4.70
CA ASP A 992 37.67 22.73 -4.12
C ASP A 992 37.14 23.46 -2.87
N PHE A 993 35.86 23.84 -2.88
CA PHE A 993 35.20 24.43 -1.71
C PHE A 993 35.06 23.41 -0.58
N VAL A 994 34.52 22.23 -0.88
CA VAL A 994 34.40 21.10 0.05
C VAL A 994 35.75 20.80 0.69
N LYS A 995 36.80 20.56 -0.10
CA LYS A 995 38.14 20.21 0.41
C LYS A 995 38.81 21.29 1.26
N LYS A 996 38.43 22.57 1.12
CA LYS A 996 38.94 23.69 1.93
C LYS A 996 38.14 23.91 3.22
N SER A 997 36.92 23.36 3.30
CA SER A 997 36.07 23.51 4.48
C SER A 997 36.67 22.82 5.69
N LYS A 998 36.48 23.42 6.88
CA LYS A 998 36.84 22.81 8.18
C LYS A 998 36.03 21.54 8.48
N TYR A 999 34.89 21.36 7.79
CA TYR A 999 34.03 20.20 7.92
C TYR A 999 34.44 19.01 7.05
N PHE A 1000 35.36 19.21 6.09
CA PHE A 1000 35.87 18.09 5.31
C PHE A 1000 36.83 17.24 6.15
N LYS A 1001 36.59 15.93 6.18
CA LYS A 1001 37.30 14.95 7.04
C LYS A 1001 37.14 15.21 8.54
N SER A 1002 36.12 15.97 8.93
CA SER A 1002 35.60 16.02 10.29
C SER A 1002 34.11 15.70 10.25
N PHE A 1003 33.54 15.28 11.38
CA PHE A 1003 32.11 15.00 11.47
C PHE A 1003 31.57 15.59 12.78
N PRO A 1004 30.45 16.32 12.77
CA PRO A 1004 29.84 16.85 13.99
C PRO A 1004 29.40 15.74 14.94
N GLY A 1005 29.12 16.09 16.20
CA GLY A 1005 28.73 15.11 17.23
C GLY A 1005 29.91 14.46 17.96
N MET A 1006 31.12 15.01 17.85
CA MET A 1006 32.33 14.51 18.54
C MET A 1006 32.60 15.19 19.90
N THR A 1007 31.89 16.27 20.22
CA THR A 1007 32.00 17.06 21.47
C THR A 1007 30.60 17.43 21.99
N GLY A 1008 30.43 17.64 23.30
CA GLY A 1008 29.15 18.13 23.86
C GLY A 1008 28.08 17.05 24.08
N GLY A 1009 26.80 17.44 24.17
CA GLY A 1009 25.64 16.54 24.28
C GLY A 1009 24.76 16.47 23.02
N GLU A 1010 25.19 17.12 21.95
CA GLU A 1010 24.43 17.34 20.72
C GLU A 1010 24.44 16.13 19.77
N ALA A 1011 23.48 16.12 18.84
CA ALA A 1011 23.49 15.22 17.69
C ALA A 1011 24.52 15.66 16.64
N SER A 1012 24.79 14.78 15.66
CA SER A 1012 25.61 15.14 14.50
C SER A 1012 24.90 16.10 13.54
N MET A 1013 23.58 16.23 13.65
CA MET A 1013 22.79 17.10 12.80
C MET A 1013 21.49 17.54 13.46
N ASP A 1014 21.13 18.78 13.16
CA ASP A 1014 19.83 19.40 13.38
C ASP A 1014 19.65 20.51 12.33
N TRP A 1015 18.55 21.27 12.42
CA TRP A 1015 18.22 22.31 11.44
C TRP A 1015 19.25 23.45 11.36
N GLY A 1016 20.06 23.67 12.39
CA GLY A 1016 21.09 24.71 12.46
C GLY A 1016 22.51 24.15 12.53
N SER A 1017 22.70 22.86 12.24
CA SER A 1017 23.99 22.19 12.19
C SER A 1017 23.98 21.11 11.11
N VAL A 1018 24.25 21.51 9.86
CA VAL A 1018 23.92 20.72 8.67
C VAL A 1018 25.14 20.15 7.92
N ALA A 1019 26.35 20.33 8.45
CA ALA A 1019 27.57 19.81 7.80
C ALA A 1019 27.55 18.27 7.65
N ALA A 1020 26.92 17.56 8.57
CA ALA A 1020 26.82 16.10 8.47
C ALA A 1020 26.08 15.67 7.19
N LEU A 1021 25.05 16.40 6.77
CA LEU A 1021 24.23 16.07 5.59
C LEU A 1021 25.09 15.97 4.32
N GLY A 1022 25.95 16.96 4.09
CA GLY A 1022 26.90 16.94 2.96
C GLY A 1022 27.90 15.79 3.02
N SER A 1023 28.43 15.49 4.22
CA SER A 1023 29.35 14.36 4.40
C SER A 1023 28.67 13.01 4.16
N ILE A 1024 27.40 12.87 4.54
CA ILE A 1024 26.60 11.67 4.30
C ILE A 1024 26.38 11.48 2.81
N SER A 1025 25.93 12.51 2.08
CA SER A 1025 25.70 12.41 0.63
C SER A 1025 26.98 12.05 -0.14
N LEU A 1026 28.12 12.63 0.24
CA LEU A 1026 29.42 12.33 -0.37
C LEU A 1026 29.94 10.90 -0.09
N THR A 1027 29.43 10.23 0.93
CA THR A 1027 29.90 8.88 1.35
C THR A 1027 28.91 7.76 1.09
N THR A 1028 27.64 8.08 0.81
CA THR A 1028 26.57 7.08 0.63
C THR A 1028 25.95 7.06 -0.75
N VAL A 1029 25.89 8.19 -1.45
CA VAL A 1029 25.18 8.32 -2.73
C VAL A 1029 26.15 8.64 -3.86
N TYR A 1030 27.13 9.52 -3.62
CA TYR A 1030 28.07 9.94 -4.66
C TYR A 1030 29.28 9.01 -4.80
N GLN A 1031 29.67 8.70 -6.05
CA GLN A 1031 30.79 7.79 -6.34
C GLN A 1031 32.04 8.46 -6.94
N GLY A 1032 32.02 9.79 -7.13
CA GLY A 1032 33.13 10.52 -7.78
C GLY A 1032 34.13 11.17 -6.83
N LEU A 1033 34.06 10.92 -5.51
CA LEU A 1033 35.04 11.40 -4.54
C LEU A 1033 36.23 10.44 -4.50
N GLU A 1034 37.44 10.94 -4.23
CA GLU A 1034 38.61 10.07 -4.09
C GLU A 1034 38.39 9.04 -2.96
N GLN A 1035 38.73 7.78 -3.20
CA GLN A 1035 38.49 6.69 -2.24
C GLN A 1035 39.08 6.98 -0.86
N ALA A 1036 40.28 7.56 -0.77
CA ALA A 1036 40.89 7.94 0.50
C ALA A 1036 40.13 9.04 1.25
N ASP A 1037 39.43 9.92 0.52
CA ASP A 1037 38.57 10.94 1.10
C ASP A 1037 37.24 10.34 1.59
N VAL A 1038 36.68 9.39 0.83
CA VAL A 1038 35.49 8.60 1.25
C VAL A 1038 35.79 7.83 2.53
N GLU A 1039 36.88 7.07 2.57
CA GLU A 1039 37.30 6.29 3.76
C GLU A 1039 37.55 7.19 4.98
N ALA A 1040 38.15 8.36 4.77
CA ALA A 1040 38.38 9.31 5.86
C ALA A 1040 37.06 9.86 6.45
N LEU A 1041 36.09 10.20 5.59
CA LEU A 1041 34.77 10.67 6.03
C LEU A 1041 33.96 9.55 6.69
N GLN A 1042 33.87 8.37 6.07
CA GLN A 1042 33.22 7.19 6.67
C GLN A 1042 33.84 6.84 8.02
N GLY A 1043 35.17 6.91 8.15
CA GLY A 1043 35.87 6.72 9.42
C GLY A 1043 35.46 7.74 10.51
N GLN A 1044 35.17 9.00 10.15
CA GLN A 1044 34.64 9.98 11.12
C GLN A 1044 33.19 9.68 11.50
N ILE A 1045 32.35 9.24 10.57
CA ILE A 1045 30.96 8.83 10.83
C ILE A 1045 30.94 7.64 11.80
N VAL A 1046 31.75 6.61 11.53
CA VAL A 1046 31.91 5.44 12.42
C VAL A 1046 32.41 5.85 13.81
N LYS A 1047 33.33 6.82 13.88
CA LYS A 1047 33.84 7.33 15.16
C LYS A 1047 32.76 8.09 15.96
N ALA A 1048 31.87 8.83 15.30
CA ALA A 1048 30.72 9.45 15.94
C ALA A 1048 29.72 8.39 16.44
N ALA A 1049 29.45 7.36 15.63
CA ALA A 1049 28.63 6.21 16.02
C ALA A 1049 29.21 5.47 17.24
N ASP A 1050 30.53 5.24 17.30
CA ASP A 1050 31.21 4.66 18.47
C ASP A 1050 31.01 5.51 19.73
N ARG A 1051 31.07 6.83 19.59
CA ARG A 1051 30.77 7.75 20.69
C ARG A 1051 29.32 7.59 21.15
N TYR A 1052 28.35 7.50 20.25
CA TYR A 1052 26.94 7.30 20.60
C TYR A 1052 26.70 5.95 21.29
N LEU A 1053 27.34 4.87 20.84
CA LEU A 1053 27.32 3.60 21.56
C LEU A 1053 27.93 3.72 22.97
N GLY A 1054 28.99 4.53 23.12
CA GLY A 1054 29.58 4.85 24.42
C GLY A 1054 28.66 5.66 25.34
N VAL A 1055 27.77 6.50 24.78
CA VAL A 1055 26.72 7.21 25.52
C VAL A 1055 25.60 6.24 25.93
N ILE A 1056 25.09 5.44 24.97
CA ILE A 1056 24.10 4.38 25.21
C ILE A 1056 24.54 3.44 26.34
N GLY A 1057 25.82 3.09 26.40
CA GLY A 1057 26.37 2.21 27.45
C GLY A 1057 26.47 2.83 28.84
N LYS A 1058 26.28 4.15 28.98
CA LYS A 1058 26.34 4.89 30.26
C LYS A 1058 24.97 5.39 30.71
N GLU A 1059 24.06 5.65 29.78
CA GLU A 1059 22.69 6.08 30.09
C GLU A 1059 21.81 4.89 30.53
N GLY A 1060 21.05 5.10 31.60
CA GLY A 1060 20.23 4.06 32.22
C GLY A 1060 19.14 3.48 31.32
N TYR A 1061 18.54 4.33 30.48
CA TYR A 1061 17.52 3.95 29.50
C TYR A 1061 18.10 3.71 28.09
N GLN A 1062 19.43 3.67 27.97
CA GLN A 1062 20.17 3.32 26.75
C GLN A 1062 19.86 4.23 25.53
N VAL A 1063 19.75 5.53 25.78
CA VAL A 1063 19.48 6.56 24.76
C VAL A 1063 20.80 7.16 24.22
N PRO A 1064 20.92 7.51 22.92
CA PRO A 1064 22.15 8.05 22.33
C PRO A 1064 22.37 9.56 22.53
N ILE A 1065 21.87 10.14 23.63
CA ILE A 1065 22.10 11.55 23.99
C ILE A 1065 22.57 11.65 25.44
N THR A 1066 23.34 12.69 25.76
CA THR A 1066 23.71 12.99 27.15
C THR A 1066 22.69 13.93 27.78
N GLU A 1067 22.87 14.29 29.05
CA GLU A 1067 22.01 15.28 29.73
C GLU A 1067 21.84 16.59 28.94
N ASP A 1068 22.90 17.07 28.27
CA ASP A 1068 22.84 18.32 27.49
C ASP A 1068 22.13 18.16 26.13
N GLY A 1069 21.87 16.93 25.68
CA GLY A 1069 21.07 16.64 24.49
C GLY A 1069 19.57 16.69 24.72
N TYR A 1070 19.12 16.84 25.97
CA TYR A 1070 17.71 17.09 26.28
C TYR A 1070 17.37 18.57 26.03
N VAL A 1071 17.21 18.93 24.77
CA VAL A 1071 16.79 20.26 24.31
C VAL A 1071 15.37 20.21 23.74
N TRP A 1072 14.83 21.36 23.30
CA TRP A 1072 13.60 21.37 22.53
C TRP A 1072 13.79 20.54 21.26
N GLY A 1073 13.00 19.47 21.11
CA GLY A 1073 13.15 18.52 20.01
C GLY A 1073 14.21 17.43 20.27
N SER A 1074 14.53 17.11 21.53
CA SER A 1074 15.51 16.07 21.90
C SER A 1074 15.26 14.70 21.25
N ASN A 1075 14.00 14.32 21.00
CA ASN A 1075 13.67 13.09 20.28
C ASN A 1075 14.21 13.08 18.84
N SER A 1076 14.29 14.24 18.18
CA SER A 1076 14.91 14.33 16.86
C SER A 1076 16.41 14.09 16.91
N LEU A 1077 17.09 14.55 17.97
CA LEU A 1077 18.52 14.29 18.19
C LEU A 1077 18.78 12.79 18.39
N VAL A 1078 17.89 12.09 19.11
CA VAL A 1078 17.94 10.63 19.25
C VAL A 1078 17.87 9.94 17.89
N LEU A 1079 16.90 10.31 17.05
CA LEU A 1079 16.71 9.69 15.74
C LEU A 1079 17.81 10.08 14.73
N ASN A 1080 18.31 11.32 14.77
CA ASN A 1080 19.46 11.74 13.96
C ASN A 1080 20.73 10.98 14.35
N ASN A 1081 20.96 10.72 15.64
CA ASN A 1081 22.04 9.83 16.06
C ASN A 1081 21.78 8.38 15.63
N GLY A 1082 20.51 7.94 15.61
CA GLY A 1082 20.07 6.68 15.01
C GLY A 1082 20.44 6.54 13.53
N ILE A 1083 20.29 7.60 12.74
CA ILE A 1083 20.76 7.65 11.34
C ILE A 1083 22.29 7.43 11.27
N VAL A 1084 23.07 8.11 12.11
CA VAL A 1084 24.54 7.96 12.14
C VAL A 1084 24.95 6.53 12.53
N LEU A 1085 24.25 5.91 13.48
CA LEU A 1085 24.45 4.51 13.86
C LEU A 1085 24.13 3.57 12.69
N ALA A 1086 23.01 3.78 11.99
CA ALA A 1086 22.64 2.99 10.83
C ALA A 1086 23.66 3.12 9.68
N LEU A 1087 24.20 4.31 9.44
CA LEU A 1087 25.26 4.52 8.46
C LEU A 1087 26.54 3.77 8.83
N ALA A 1088 26.94 3.80 10.11
CA ALA A 1088 28.09 3.02 10.58
C ALA A 1088 27.84 1.51 10.42
N HIS A 1089 26.61 1.04 10.65
CA HIS A 1089 26.25 -0.35 10.35
C HIS A 1089 26.40 -0.67 8.86
N ASP A 1090 25.90 0.17 7.95
CA ASP A 1090 26.03 -0.07 6.51
C ASP A 1090 27.49 -0.09 6.04
N PHE A 1091 28.36 0.76 6.61
CA PHE A 1091 29.77 0.83 6.24
C PHE A 1091 30.62 -0.33 6.78
N THR A 1092 30.26 -0.86 7.96
CA THR A 1092 31.12 -1.84 8.68
C THR A 1092 30.53 -3.24 8.73
N GLY A 1093 29.22 -3.40 8.59
CA GLY A 1093 28.48 -4.63 8.86
C GLY A 1093 28.46 -5.03 10.35
N GLU A 1094 28.92 -4.18 11.27
CA GLU A 1094 28.99 -4.54 12.70
C GLU A 1094 27.63 -4.40 13.40
N GLN A 1095 27.10 -5.53 13.87
CA GLN A 1095 25.79 -5.63 14.56
C GLN A 1095 25.61 -4.64 15.71
N LYS A 1096 26.68 -4.27 16.43
CA LYS A 1096 26.63 -3.32 17.55
C LYS A 1096 26.00 -1.98 17.17
N TYR A 1097 26.16 -1.55 15.92
CA TYR A 1097 25.57 -0.32 15.43
C TYR A 1097 24.08 -0.48 15.16
N LEU A 1098 23.64 -1.59 14.53
CA LEU A 1098 22.23 -1.91 14.35
C LEU A 1098 21.49 -2.04 15.70
N ASP A 1099 22.13 -2.65 16.70
CA ASP A 1099 21.63 -2.69 18.07
C ASP A 1099 21.48 -1.29 18.67
N GLY A 1100 22.37 -0.35 18.33
CA GLY A 1100 22.26 1.05 18.68
C GLY A 1100 21.05 1.74 18.03
N VAL A 1101 20.75 1.44 16.76
CA VAL A 1101 19.55 1.94 16.08
C VAL A 1101 18.29 1.43 16.77
N ILE A 1102 18.22 0.13 17.07
CA ILE A 1102 17.10 -0.49 17.81
C ILE A 1102 16.91 0.21 19.15
N LYS A 1103 17.98 0.39 19.94
CA LYS A 1103 17.90 1.06 21.25
C LYS A 1103 17.44 2.51 21.17
N SER A 1104 17.76 3.20 20.08
CA SER A 1104 17.27 4.55 19.82
C SER A 1104 15.76 4.54 19.59
N MET A 1105 15.25 3.59 18.80
CA MET A 1105 13.81 3.45 18.56
C MET A 1105 13.06 2.95 19.79
N ASP A 1106 13.62 2.01 20.56
CA ASP A 1106 13.06 1.54 21.83
C ASP A 1106 12.78 2.71 22.79
N TYR A 1107 13.70 3.67 22.87
CA TYR A 1107 13.51 4.89 23.67
C TYR A 1107 12.31 5.72 23.18
N ILE A 1108 12.19 5.90 21.86
CA ILE A 1108 11.13 6.73 21.25
C ILE A 1108 9.74 6.15 21.50
N VAL A 1109 9.60 4.81 21.47
CA VAL A 1109 8.29 4.12 21.66
C VAL A 1109 8.13 3.46 23.03
N GLY A 1110 8.82 3.96 24.07
CA GLY A 1110 8.41 3.72 25.45
C GLY A 1110 9.46 3.22 26.44
N ARG A 1111 10.66 2.80 26.00
CA ARG A 1111 11.76 2.44 26.90
C ARG A 1111 12.50 3.68 27.40
N ASN A 1112 11.79 4.54 28.11
CA ASN A 1112 12.31 5.79 28.67
C ASN A 1112 11.78 6.02 30.09
N ALA A 1113 12.32 7.04 30.77
CA ALA A 1113 12.02 7.34 32.17
C ALA A 1113 10.56 7.73 32.46
N LEU A 1114 9.76 7.92 31.42
CA LEU A 1114 8.34 8.29 31.50
C LEU A 1114 7.42 7.11 31.12
N ASN A 1115 7.99 5.98 30.66
CA ASN A 1115 7.27 4.88 30.03
C ASN A 1115 6.25 5.41 28.99
N LYS A 1116 6.70 6.34 28.14
CA LYS A 1116 5.88 7.10 27.18
C LYS A 1116 6.30 6.77 25.76
N SER A 1117 5.38 6.37 24.91
CA SER A 1117 5.63 6.44 23.47
C SER A 1117 5.41 7.89 23.02
N PHE A 1118 6.44 8.49 22.42
CA PHE A 1118 6.39 9.85 21.90
C PHE A 1118 5.73 9.96 20.52
N VAL A 1119 5.24 8.84 19.98
CA VAL A 1119 4.60 8.76 18.67
C VAL A 1119 3.10 8.59 18.87
N SER A 1120 2.30 9.43 18.21
CA SER A 1120 0.83 9.34 18.28
C SER A 1120 0.34 8.05 17.63
N GLY A 1121 -0.70 7.44 18.21
CA GLY A 1121 -1.30 6.20 17.72
C GLY A 1121 -0.48 4.92 17.91
N TYR A 1122 0.71 5.00 18.52
CA TYR A 1122 1.62 3.86 18.65
C TYR A 1122 2.09 3.63 20.09
N GLY A 1123 2.00 2.38 20.55
CA GLY A 1123 2.31 1.99 21.93
C GLY A 1123 1.11 2.09 22.86
N ALA A 1124 1.25 1.57 24.08
CA ALA A 1124 0.17 1.55 25.08
C ALA A 1124 -0.02 2.89 25.82
N ASN A 1125 0.98 3.77 25.76
CA ASN A 1125 0.93 5.14 26.27
C ASN A 1125 1.44 6.09 25.17
N PRO A 1126 0.70 6.28 24.07
CA PRO A 1126 1.09 7.10 22.92
C PRO A 1126 1.01 8.59 23.23
N LEU A 1127 1.53 9.43 22.34
CA LEU A 1127 1.28 10.88 22.32
C LEU A 1127 -0.20 11.17 22.04
N GLU A 1128 -0.87 11.91 22.93
CA GLU A 1128 -2.32 12.16 22.85
C GLU A 1128 -2.69 13.64 22.70
N HIS A 1129 -1.89 14.56 23.23
CA HIS A 1129 -2.22 15.99 23.30
C HIS A 1129 -1.09 16.90 22.79
N PRO A 1130 -0.58 16.69 21.56
CA PRO A 1130 0.50 17.50 21.04
C PRO A 1130 0.15 18.98 21.01
N HIS A 1131 1.13 19.84 21.18
CA HIS A 1131 0.99 21.25 20.85
C HIS A 1131 0.83 21.38 19.33
N HIS A 1132 -0.43 21.38 18.88
CA HIS A 1132 -0.82 21.52 17.49
C HIS A 1132 -2.16 22.25 17.43
N ARG A 1133 -2.30 23.20 16.49
CA ARG A 1133 -3.49 24.06 16.38
C ARG A 1133 -4.75 23.25 16.13
N PHE A 1134 -4.72 22.35 15.15
CA PHE A 1134 -5.87 21.53 14.78
C PHE A 1134 -6.03 20.25 15.62
N TRP A 1135 -4.95 19.49 15.85
CA TRP A 1135 -4.96 18.21 16.57
C TRP A 1135 -4.99 18.35 18.10
N GLY A 1136 -5.86 19.22 18.60
CA GLY A 1136 -5.94 19.55 20.03
C GLY A 1136 -6.57 18.47 20.91
N ASN A 1137 -7.01 17.34 20.33
CA ASN A 1137 -7.70 16.24 21.01
C ASN A 1137 -8.85 16.74 21.92
N GLN A 1138 -9.69 17.61 21.36
CA GLN A 1138 -10.90 18.14 21.97
C GLN A 1138 -12.06 18.00 20.97
N PRO A 1139 -12.54 16.77 20.68
CA PRO A 1139 -13.50 16.53 19.60
C PRO A 1139 -14.82 17.28 19.78
N SER A 1140 -15.26 17.49 21.03
CA SER A 1140 -16.45 18.28 21.35
C SER A 1140 -16.35 19.77 20.96
N GLN A 1141 -15.13 20.26 20.70
CA GLN A 1141 -14.85 21.61 20.23
C GLN A 1141 -14.44 21.63 18.73
N GLY A 1142 -14.52 20.49 18.04
CA GLY A 1142 -14.12 20.36 16.63
C GLY A 1142 -12.63 20.15 16.41
N PHE A 1143 -11.87 19.76 17.44
CA PHE A 1143 -10.43 19.47 17.34
C PHE A 1143 -10.18 17.96 17.45
N PRO A 1144 -9.78 17.28 16.37
CA PRO A 1144 -9.53 15.85 16.40
C PRO A 1144 -8.32 15.49 17.28
N PRO A 1145 -8.18 14.22 17.68
CA PRO A 1145 -6.90 13.69 18.18
C PRO A 1145 -5.81 13.78 17.10
N PRO A 1146 -4.52 13.71 17.46
CA PRO A 1146 -3.46 13.63 16.46
C PRO A 1146 -3.57 12.35 15.60
N PRO A 1147 -3.25 12.44 14.30
CA PRO A 1147 -3.13 11.26 13.44
C PRO A 1147 -1.99 10.36 13.90
N PRO A 1148 -2.06 9.05 13.64
CA PRO A 1148 -0.95 8.14 13.90
C PRO A 1148 0.34 8.62 13.20
N GLY A 1149 1.48 8.38 13.86
CA GLY A 1149 2.80 8.64 13.27
C GLY A 1149 3.36 10.06 13.47
N ALA A 1150 2.71 10.94 14.23
CA ALA A 1150 3.28 12.24 14.60
C ALA A 1150 4.22 12.11 15.80
N LEU A 1151 5.41 12.72 15.74
CA LEU A 1151 6.43 12.63 16.78
C LEU A 1151 6.50 13.90 17.64
N ALA A 1152 6.38 13.74 18.95
CA ALA A 1152 6.59 14.83 19.90
C ALA A 1152 8.07 15.22 20.04
N GLY A 1153 8.34 16.50 20.31
CA GLY A 1153 9.69 17.02 20.54
C GLY A 1153 10.45 16.31 21.67
N GLY A 1154 9.76 15.90 22.74
CA GLY A 1154 10.31 15.11 23.83
C GLY A 1154 10.83 15.94 25.01
N PRO A 1155 11.53 15.30 25.98
CA PRO A 1155 11.93 15.99 27.20
C PRO A 1155 12.94 17.10 26.94
N ASN A 1156 12.75 18.24 27.62
CA ASN A 1156 13.57 19.44 27.45
C ASN A 1156 14.13 19.90 28.81
N LYS A 1157 15.45 20.06 28.88
CA LYS A 1157 16.17 20.57 30.05
C LYS A 1157 15.74 22.00 30.38
N GLN A 1158 15.45 22.82 29.37
CA GLN A 1158 14.99 24.19 29.54
C GLN A 1158 13.48 24.24 29.73
N ILE A 1159 13.01 25.06 30.66
CA ILE A 1159 11.58 25.32 30.85
C ILE A 1159 11.24 26.60 30.11
N GLN A 1160 10.57 26.46 28.97
CA GLN A 1160 10.35 27.55 28.03
C GLN A 1160 8.85 27.82 27.76
N ASP A 1161 7.96 27.09 28.43
CA ASP A 1161 6.51 27.26 28.32
C ASP A 1161 5.79 27.33 29.67
N PRO A 1162 4.64 28.04 29.76
CA PRO A 1162 3.92 28.23 31.02
C PRO A 1162 3.37 26.94 31.65
N GLU A 1163 3.01 25.93 30.85
CA GLU A 1163 2.48 24.67 31.39
C GLU A 1163 3.59 23.82 32.01
N ALA A 1164 4.78 23.80 31.42
CA ALA A 1164 5.97 23.19 31.98
C ALA A 1164 6.42 23.88 33.28
N GLU A 1165 6.33 25.21 33.37
CA GLU A 1165 6.59 25.96 34.60
C GLU A 1165 5.57 25.63 35.70
N LYS A 1166 4.28 25.64 35.34
CA LYS A 1166 3.17 25.30 36.25
C LYS A 1166 3.24 23.86 36.75
N ALA A 1167 3.67 22.92 35.90
CA ALA A 1167 3.91 21.53 36.25
C ALA A 1167 5.23 21.32 37.02
N LYS A 1168 6.03 22.38 37.22
CA LYS A 1168 7.32 22.37 37.93
C LYS A 1168 8.30 21.35 37.34
N LEU A 1169 8.35 21.24 36.01
CA LEU A 1169 9.26 20.29 35.36
C LEU A 1169 10.73 20.56 35.71
N ALA A 1170 11.10 21.81 36.05
CA ALA A 1170 12.44 22.15 36.54
C ALA A 1170 12.87 21.37 37.79
N ASP A 1171 11.92 20.96 38.64
CA ASP A 1171 12.19 20.21 39.87
C ASP A 1171 12.46 18.71 39.58
N LEU A 1172 12.19 18.26 38.36
CA LEU A 1172 12.38 16.87 37.94
C LEU A 1172 13.76 16.65 37.30
N PRO A 1173 14.28 15.40 37.36
CA PRO A 1173 15.42 15.00 36.54
C PRO A 1173 15.18 15.25 35.05
N THR A 1174 16.23 15.62 34.33
CA THR A 1174 16.18 16.10 32.95
C THR A 1174 15.41 15.16 32.00
N ALA A 1175 15.61 13.84 32.10
CA ALA A 1175 14.92 12.85 31.25
C ALA A 1175 13.40 12.73 31.50
N LYS A 1176 12.89 13.37 32.56
CA LYS A 1176 11.47 13.37 32.95
C LYS A 1176 10.78 14.72 32.72
N ARG A 1177 11.46 15.67 32.07
CA ARG A 1177 10.93 17.03 31.81
C ARG A 1177 10.12 17.07 30.52
N TYR A 1178 8.98 16.38 30.53
CA TYR A 1178 8.04 16.33 29.42
C TYR A 1178 6.61 16.32 29.97
N LEU A 1179 5.68 16.92 29.22
CA LEU A 1179 4.28 16.96 29.58
C LEU A 1179 3.40 16.76 28.34
N ASP A 1180 2.59 15.70 28.33
CA ASP A 1180 1.63 15.46 27.25
C ASP A 1180 0.38 16.34 27.39
N VAL A 1181 0.56 17.64 27.18
CA VAL A 1181 -0.49 18.65 27.27
C VAL A 1181 -0.33 19.63 26.12
N ILE A 1182 -1.45 20.00 25.50
CA ILE A 1182 -1.49 20.88 24.32
C ILE A 1182 -0.79 22.23 24.54
N GLY A 1183 -0.72 22.73 25.77
CA GLY A 1183 -0.04 23.99 26.11
C GLY A 1183 1.48 23.89 26.23
N SER A 1184 2.07 22.69 26.27
CA SER A 1184 3.52 22.50 26.45
C SER A 1184 4.25 22.44 25.11
N TYR A 1185 4.36 23.58 24.43
CA TYR A 1185 5.07 23.65 23.14
C TYR A 1185 6.56 23.26 23.25
N ALA A 1186 7.21 23.54 24.38
CA ALA A 1186 8.65 23.30 24.52
C ALA A 1186 9.03 21.83 24.71
N THR A 1187 8.04 20.96 24.97
CA THR A 1187 8.25 19.52 25.19
C THR A 1187 7.36 18.63 24.31
N ASN A 1188 6.21 19.13 23.87
CA ASN A 1188 5.14 18.32 23.27
C ASN A 1188 4.59 18.86 21.95
N GLU A 1189 5.27 19.80 21.31
CA GLU A 1189 5.00 20.12 19.90
C GLU A 1189 5.33 18.92 18.99
N VAL A 1190 4.92 19.00 17.73
CA VAL A 1190 5.32 18.09 16.62
C VAL A 1190 5.96 18.91 15.52
N ALA A 1191 6.88 18.36 14.72
CA ALA A 1191 7.50 19.11 13.62
C ALA A 1191 8.03 18.22 12.47
N ILE A 1192 8.09 18.79 11.25
CA ILE A 1192 8.57 18.12 10.03
C ILE A 1192 10.00 17.57 10.15
N ASN A 1193 10.90 18.30 10.81
CA ASN A 1193 12.29 17.88 11.02
C ASN A 1193 12.44 16.82 12.12
N TRP A 1194 11.39 16.54 12.89
CA TRP A 1194 11.37 15.46 13.87
C TRP A 1194 10.76 14.20 13.25
N ASN A 1195 9.70 14.37 12.45
CA ASN A 1195 9.07 13.29 11.70
C ASN A 1195 9.95 12.72 10.58
N ALA A 1196 10.78 13.54 9.92
CA ALA A 1196 11.64 13.07 8.84
C ALA A 1196 12.65 11.99 9.28
N PRO A 1197 13.41 12.15 10.39
CA PRO A 1197 14.28 11.08 10.88
C PRO A 1197 13.49 9.91 11.49
N LEU A 1198 12.23 10.09 11.90
CA LEU A 1198 11.35 8.96 12.28
C LEU A 1198 11.05 8.08 11.06
N VAL A 1199 10.67 8.68 9.92
CA VAL A 1199 10.49 7.95 8.64
C VAL A 1199 11.75 7.17 8.30
N TRP A 1200 12.90 7.83 8.37
CA TRP A 1200 14.18 7.22 8.00
C TRP A 1200 14.53 6.03 8.90
N VAL A 1201 14.48 6.19 10.24
CA VAL A 1201 14.88 5.13 11.19
C VAL A 1201 13.88 3.98 11.20
N ALA A 1202 12.57 4.26 11.18
CA ALA A 1202 11.55 3.23 11.08
C ALA A 1202 11.68 2.44 9.78
N GLY A 1203 11.88 3.13 8.65
CA GLY A 1203 12.12 2.51 7.34
C GLY A 1203 13.41 1.68 7.30
N TYR A 1204 14.49 2.14 7.94
CA TYR A 1204 15.77 1.41 7.99
C TYR A 1204 15.66 0.13 8.81
N LEU A 1205 15.00 0.18 9.97
CA LEU A 1205 14.80 -0.98 10.82
C LEU A 1205 13.88 -2.00 10.13
N ASP A 1206 12.76 -1.55 9.57
CA ASP A 1206 11.88 -2.40 8.77
C ASP A 1206 12.65 -3.07 7.61
N LYS A 1207 13.41 -2.31 6.83
CA LYS A 1207 14.30 -2.82 5.77
C LYS A 1207 15.31 -3.86 6.25
N SER A 1208 15.84 -3.68 7.46
CA SER A 1208 16.93 -4.52 7.98
C SER A 1208 16.43 -5.87 8.50
N PHE A 1209 15.17 -5.95 8.94
CA PHE A 1209 14.57 -7.16 9.50
C PHE A 1209 13.55 -7.82 8.56
N ASN A 1210 12.88 -7.04 7.70
CA ASN A 1210 11.99 -7.52 6.65
C ASN A 1210 12.72 -7.49 5.32
N LYS A 1211 13.22 -8.66 4.89
CA LYS A 1211 13.63 -8.84 3.50
C LYS A 1211 12.36 -8.78 2.67
N MET A 1212 12.20 -7.74 1.86
CA MET A 1212 11.11 -7.70 0.90
C MET A 1212 11.16 -8.98 0.05
N GLY A 1213 10.07 -9.75 0.13
CA GLY A 1213 9.93 -11.09 -0.42
C GLY A 1213 9.62 -11.09 -1.91
#